data_AF-A0A533Z9A7-F1
#
_entry.id   AF-A0A533Z9A7-F1
#
_cell.length_a   1.000
_cell.length_b   1.000
_cell.length_c   1.000
_cell.angle_alpha   90.00
_cell.angle_beta   90.00
_cell.angle_gamma   90.00
#
_symmetry.space_group_name_H-M   'P 1'
#
loop_
_entity.id
_entity.type
_entity.pdbx_description
1 polymer ?
#
loop_
_entity_poly.entity_id
_entity_poly.type
_entity_poly.pdbx_seq_one_letter_code
_entity_poly.pdbx_strand_id
1 'polypeptide(L)'
;MKPDHKGPGMLVLGLFVLMTAAFAAAPPEAQAGDFAYRKPITIDHTKVGSSATTLTNYPFLYSVTDLNLRSTAQCSPSPCGRVTDTGSSSGSVAVDGVYDAMQSGVSRNSAASGSGTGTQIDVTYTVPAGNNRLLLVGISATTASLPTVTSVTWDATGGTPQPLTFVGSTPGPTTVVWIYSRLNPTIGTNLTLRVIFTGAAAKVVGVQSFSGVHQTTPLGMFSGAGSNGTTASVNVASSTRGEMVFDTVAVENAASISVGGSQSQQWKVHPDAFTNGAGSNKAGASTVTMSWTWTGAQNWSIGGVSIKPADDGITLDVTHTVSGTNRLLMVGISAWATFPTVSSVVWDPAGANQALTLVGSQANSTVAKMWMYSLVAPATGTKILRVTFAATTTAVVGVMSFTGVSQAIPYSAFRSGADSGGTSDPTHLIVPSATGELVFETIAVESYQSLTIDNSPPWSTTNTQRWNAPILSVGSGAGSTATGGAPSQQMGWHNTSDNAYAEGAVSIKPVNDPVGADIIFRALDPTTCNDGNAVCTLDHEIESYDPVTGTLVAWVRIPALKAAGYTTPAPLDTLIYIYYGSTNNQLSTENPTGVWDTDFMGVWHLKEATGAANFDSTANGNNGTPAGSPTQGAGKINGSLTFASASSQNVDAADVDTVDGIAAMTVEGWVKPSSLSAGETVVSKFNADGWRMSTPYGTTLAVGTGQRFTTTNTNPFTTGSFTPVANANLIMVTVAMGTALPTGTPSVIYDPSPGANQTMTLLNTGGTVNGTSVSTYGERRELKHE
;
A
#
# COMPACT_ATOMS: atom_id res chain seq x y z
N MET A 1 5.88 -41.32 -80.57
CA MET A 1 7.12 -41.59 -79.79
C MET A 1 7.94 -40.30 -79.73
N LYS A 2 8.86 -40.15 -78.76
CA LYS A 2 9.88 -39.07 -78.67
C LYS A 2 10.92 -39.18 -79.81
N PRO A 3 11.86 -38.23 -80.07
CA PRO A 3 12.32 -37.04 -79.30
C PRO A 3 11.98 -35.70 -80.04
N ASP A 4 12.65 -34.53 -79.99
CA ASP A 4 13.95 -34.08 -79.42
C ASP A 4 13.97 -32.59 -78.95
N HIS A 5 15.01 -31.78 -79.25
CA HIS A 5 15.50 -30.71 -78.36
C HIS A 5 16.08 -29.42 -79.01
N LYS A 6 16.38 -28.45 -78.10
CA LYS A 6 17.11 -27.15 -78.23
C LYS A 6 16.23 -25.95 -78.67
N GLY A 7 16.24 -24.77 -78.04
CA GLY A 7 16.94 -24.22 -76.84
C GLY A 7 17.08 -22.69 -76.99
N PRO A 8 17.65 -21.89 -76.04
CA PRO A 8 18.01 -22.11 -74.64
C PRO A 8 17.07 -21.30 -73.68
N GLY A 9 17.49 -20.91 -72.47
CA GLY A 9 16.67 -20.11 -71.52
C GLY A 9 17.47 -19.17 -70.62
N MET A 10 16.80 -18.48 -69.69
CA MET A 10 17.42 -17.66 -68.63
C MET A 10 16.59 -17.68 -67.34
N LEU A 11 17.25 -17.45 -66.20
CA LEU A 11 16.68 -17.53 -64.84
C LEU A 11 16.09 -16.18 -64.39
N VAL A 12 14.94 -16.20 -63.70
CA VAL A 12 14.42 -15.06 -62.93
C VAL A 12 13.97 -15.55 -61.55
N LEU A 13 14.26 -14.76 -60.51
CA LEU A 13 14.02 -15.11 -59.11
C LEU A 13 12.54 -14.91 -58.74
N GLY A 14 11.84 -16.00 -58.43
CA GLY A 14 10.47 -15.97 -57.92
C GLY A 14 10.43 -15.65 -56.43
N LEU A 15 10.22 -14.37 -56.08
CA LEU A 15 10.04 -13.95 -54.69
C LEU A 15 8.75 -14.54 -54.11
N PHE A 16 8.86 -15.47 -53.16
CA PHE A 16 7.73 -15.92 -52.36
C PHE A 16 7.29 -14.80 -51.40
N VAL A 17 6.42 -13.93 -51.89
CA VAL A 17 5.66 -13.01 -51.04
C VAL A 17 4.72 -13.84 -50.18
N LEU A 18 4.92 -13.84 -48.86
CA LEU A 18 3.86 -14.22 -47.94
C LEU A 18 2.73 -13.21 -48.13
N MET A 19 1.66 -13.63 -48.79
CA MET A 19 0.37 -12.95 -48.67
C MET A 19 -0.14 -13.20 -47.25
N THR A 20 0.27 -12.36 -46.31
CA THR A 20 -0.50 -12.12 -45.10
C THR A 20 -1.90 -11.70 -45.55
N ALA A 21 -2.87 -12.59 -45.38
CA ALA A 21 -4.27 -12.25 -45.58
C ALA A 21 -4.67 -11.25 -44.49
N ALA A 22 -4.48 -9.96 -44.79
CA ALA A 22 -4.98 -8.88 -43.96
C ALA A 22 -6.50 -8.91 -44.03
N PHE A 23 -7.11 -9.72 -43.16
CA PHE A 23 -8.54 -9.64 -42.89
C PHE A 23 -8.80 -8.23 -42.38
N ALA A 24 -9.37 -7.40 -43.23
CA ALA A 24 -9.80 -6.05 -42.89
C ALA A 24 -10.98 -6.15 -41.90
N ALA A 25 -10.65 -6.32 -40.63
CA ALA A 25 -11.61 -6.38 -39.55
C ALA A 25 -12.50 -5.15 -39.61
N ALA A 26 -13.83 -5.35 -39.52
CA ALA A 26 -14.82 -4.34 -39.88
C ALA A 26 -14.52 -2.99 -39.20
N PRO A 27 -14.60 -1.86 -39.93
CA PRO A 27 -14.36 -0.54 -39.35
C PRO A 27 -15.38 -0.31 -38.21
N PRO A 28 -14.98 0.35 -37.11
CA PRO A 28 -15.86 0.57 -35.98
C PRO A 28 -17.08 1.41 -36.38
N GLU A 29 -18.25 0.98 -35.93
CA GLU A 29 -19.49 1.71 -36.11
C GLU A 29 -19.63 2.75 -35.00
N ALA A 30 -19.83 4.01 -35.39
CA ALA A 30 -20.19 5.07 -34.44
C ALA A 30 -21.62 4.83 -33.95
N GLN A 31 -21.83 4.81 -32.63
CA GLN A 31 -23.14 4.54 -32.01
C GLN A 31 -23.63 5.73 -31.17
N ALA A 32 -24.96 5.92 -31.11
CA ALA A 32 -25.61 6.76 -30.10
C ALA A 32 -25.78 5.99 -28.77
N GLY A 33 -25.24 6.54 -27.68
CA GLY A 33 -25.27 5.97 -26.33
C GLY A 33 -24.04 6.39 -25.54
N ASP A 34 -23.77 5.73 -24.41
CA ASP A 34 -22.62 6.02 -23.54
C ASP A 34 -21.25 5.63 -24.12
N PHE A 35 -21.22 4.89 -25.23
CA PHE A 35 -20.00 4.40 -25.92
C PHE A 35 -19.98 4.97 -27.33
N ALA A 36 -18.89 5.65 -27.71
CA ALA A 36 -18.76 6.23 -29.04
C ALA A 36 -18.67 5.18 -30.15
N TYR A 37 -18.07 4.02 -29.86
CA TYR A 37 -17.74 2.99 -30.85
C TYR A 37 -18.25 1.61 -30.44
N ARG A 38 -18.59 0.81 -31.46
CA ARG A 38 -18.68 -0.65 -31.35
C ARG A 38 -18.03 -1.33 -32.54
N LYS A 39 -17.71 -2.61 -32.40
CA LYS A 39 -17.21 -3.47 -33.49
C LYS A 39 -17.79 -4.89 -33.37
N PRO A 40 -18.29 -5.49 -34.45
CA PRO A 40 -18.80 -6.86 -34.42
C PRO A 40 -17.69 -7.90 -34.27
N ILE A 41 -17.99 -8.97 -33.53
CA ILE A 41 -17.20 -10.19 -33.41
C ILE A 41 -18.10 -11.36 -33.81
N THR A 42 -17.84 -11.93 -34.99
CA THR A 42 -18.59 -13.07 -35.51
C THR A 42 -17.88 -14.37 -35.11
N ILE A 43 -18.57 -15.21 -34.33
CA ILE A 43 -18.11 -16.54 -33.94
C ILE A 43 -18.73 -17.56 -34.90
N ASP A 44 -17.90 -18.04 -35.82
CA ASP A 44 -18.25 -19.04 -36.84
C ASP A 44 -18.70 -20.36 -36.20
N HIS A 45 -19.99 -20.67 -36.31
CA HIS A 45 -20.59 -21.86 -35.67
C HIS A 45 -19.99 -23.17 -36.19
N THR A 46 -19.45 -23.21 -37.42
CA THR A 46 -18.78 -24.40 -37.97
C THR A 46 -17.42 -24.66 -37.33
N LYS A 47 -16.83 -23.63 -36.69
CA LYS A 47 -15.64 -23.74 -35.84
C LYS A 47 -15.96 -24.01 -34.37
N VAL A 48 -17.23 -24.02 -33.97
CA VAL A 48 -17.67 -24.48 -32.64
C VAL A 48 -17.90 -26.00 -32.68
N GLY A 49 -17.85 -26.70 -31.54
CA GLY A 49 -17.83 -28.17 -31.48
C GLY A 49 -19.00 -28.88 -32.20
N SER A 50 -18.74 -30.08 -32.73
CA SER A 50 -19.69 -30.87 -33.55
C SER A 50 -20.65 -31.77 -32.76
N SER A 51 -20.73 -31.58 -31.44
CA SER A 51 -21.53 -32.42 -30.52
C SER A 51 -22.94 -31.89 -30.23
N ALA A 52 -23.16 -30.59 -30.38
CA ALA A 52 -24.39 -29.90 -29.95
C ALA A 52 -24.92 -28.94 -31.02
N THR A 53 -26.12 -28.40 -30.79
CA THR A 53 -26.64 -27.22 -31.50
C THR A 53 -26.23 -25.92 -30.81
N THR A 54 -26.09 -25.93 -29.49
CA THR A 54 -25.76 -24.73 -28.69
C THR A 54 -24.95 -25.16 -27.47
N LEU A 55 -24.00 -24.33 -27.04
CA LEU A 55 -23.27 -24.45 -25.79
C LEU A 55 -23.69 -23.32 -24.84
N THR A 56 -23.96 -23.64 -23.59
CA THR A 56 -24.45 -22.69 -22.57
C THR A 56 -23.29 -22.15 -21.74
N ASN A 57 -23.38 -20.90 -21.27
CA ASN A 57 -22.43 -20.24 -20.36
C ASN A 57 -20.95 -20.36 -20.79
N TYR A 58 -20.69 -20.22 -22.09
CA TYR A 58 -19.42 -20.56 -22.69
C TYR A 58 -18.37 -19.43 -22.53
N PRO A 59 -17.22 -19.61 -21.86
CA PRO A 59 -16.17 -18.60 -21.82
C PRO A 59 -15.41 -18.57 -23.16
N PHE A 60 -15.62 -17.50 -23.93
CA PHE A 60 -14.95 -17.25 -25.20
C PHE A 60 -13.71 -16.36 -25.01
N LEU A 61 -12.56 -16.77 -25.56
CA LEU A 61 -11.32 -15.98 -25.51
C LEU A 61 -11.21 -15.03 -26.70
N TYR A 62 -11.27 -13.73 -26.42
CA TYR A 62 -11.00 -12.67 -27.38
C TYR A 62 -9.57 -12.14 -27.19
N SER A 63 -8.69 -12.43 -28.15
CA SER A 63 -7.26 -12.07 -28.12
C SER A 63 -6.88 -11.41 -29.44
N VAL A 64 -6.69 -10.09 -29.46
CA VAL A 64 -6.51 -9.30 -30.70
C VAL A 64 -5.51 -8.17 -30.51
N THR A 65 -4.84 -7.74 -31.58
CA THR A 65 -4.21 -6.41 -31.68
C THR A 65 -4.97 -5.58 -32.71
N ASP A 66 -5.74 -4.60 -32.26
CA ASP A 66 -6.56 -3.72 -33.09
C ASP A 66 -6.18 -2.25 -32.90
N LEU A 67 -5.81 -1.57 -33.99
CA LEU A 67 -5.46 -0.15 -33.97
C LEU A 67 -6.63 0.75 -33.53
N ASN A 68 -7.87 0.28 -33.62
CA ASN A 68 -9.05 1.01 -33.16
C ASN A 68 -9.24 0.93 -31.64
N LEU A 69 -8.67 -0.09 -30.98
CA LEU A 69 -8.56 -0.20 -29.52
C LEU A 69 -7.35 0.59 -28.98
N ARG A 70 -6.96 1.69 -29.62
CA ARG A 70 -5.91 2.59 -29.13
C ARG A 70 -6.52 3.88 -28.59
N SER A 71 -6.32 4.17 -27.31
CA SER A 71 -6.75 5.44 -26.72
C SER A 71 -5.70 6.54 -26.97
N THR A 72 -5.77 7.22 -28.11
CA THR A 72 -5.00 8.44 -28.32
C THR A 72 -5.63 9.60 -27.54
N ALA A 73 -4.85 10.23 -26.65
CA ALA A 73 -5.34 11.30 -25.77
C ALA A 73 -5.49 12.66 -26.48
N GLN A 74 -6.28 12.74 -27.56
CA GLN A 74 -6.50 13.96 -28.35
C GLN A 74 -7.90 14.04 -29.00
N CYS A 75 -8.77 14.88 -28.44
CA CYS A 75 -9.88 15.52 -29.15
C CYS A 75 -10.08 16.97 -28.67
N SER A 76 -10.32 17.88 -29.60
CA SER A 76 -10.55 19.32 -29.41
C SER A 76 -11.25 19.85 -30.68
N PRO A 77 -12.18 20.83 -30.64
CA PRO A 77 -12.47 21.76 -29.54
C PRO A 77 -13.42 21.23 -28.46
N SER A 78 -13.19 21.72 -27.23
CA SER A 78 -13.92 21.39 -25.99
C SER A 78 -15.41 21.85 -25.99
N PRO A 79 -16.28 21.31 -25.10
CA PRO A 79 -15.97 20.71 -23.80
C PRO A 79 -16.18 19.20 -23.69
N CYS A 80 -15.06 18.47 -23.63
CA CYS A 80 -14.90 17.25 -22.83
C CYS A 80 -13.55 17.37 -22.11
N GLY A 81 -13.51 17.07 -20.82
CA GLY A 81 -12.54 17.69 -19.92
C GLY A 81 -11.12 17.12 -19.98
N ARG A 82 -10.14 17.95 -20.34
CA ARG A 82 -8.77 17.91 -19.78
C ARG A 82 -8.10 19.27 -19.85
N VAL A 83 -7.32 19.60 -18.82
CA VAL A 83 -6.53 20.84 -18.70
C VAL A 83 -5.13 20.59 -19.29
N THR A 84 -4.56 21.61 -19.94
CA THR A 84 -3.19 21.57 -20.49
C THR A 84 -2.13 21.62 -19.39
N ASP A 85 -0.99 21.00 -19.66
CA ASP A 85 0.02 20.64 -18.66
C ASP A 85 0.72 21.83 -17.97
N THR A 86 0.64 21.85 -16.63
CA THR A 86 1.65 22.45 -15.73
C THR A 86 1.91 21.51 -14.54
N GLY A 87 2.23 20.25 -14.84
CA GLY A 87 2.43 19.16 -13.88
C GLY A 87 1.44 18.00 -14.08
N SER A 88 1.78 17.06 -14.96
CA SER A 88 1.49 15.62 -14.88
C SER A 88 0.13 15.22 -14.28
N SER A 89 -0.89 14.99 -15.12
CA SER A 89 -2.23 14.54 -14.69
C SER A 89 -2.63 13.17 -15.27
N SER A 90 -1.85 12.14 -14.97
CA SER A 90 -2.35 10.75 -14.93
C SER A 90 -3.26 10.58 -13.71
N GLY A 91 -4.14 9.57 -13.68
CA GLY A 91 -5.24 9.40 -12.71
C GLY A 91 -4.91 9.83 -11.27
N SER A 92 -5.29 11.06 -10.92
CA SER A 92 -4.75 11.73 -9.73
C SER A 92 -5.46 11.30 -8.46
N VAL A 93 -4.97 10.20 -7.89
CA VAL A 93 -5.25 9.84 -6.50
C VAL A 93 -4.87 11.02 -5.61
N ALA A 94 -5.85 11.68 -5.00
CA ALA A 94 -5.57 12.83 -4.14
C ALA A 94 -4.89 12.36 -2.85
N VAL A 95 -3.88 13.11 -2.40
CA VAL A 95 -3.01 12.75 -1.28
C VAL A 95 -3.05 13.85 -0.23
N ASP A 96 -3.53 13.52 0.96
CA ASP A 96 -3.43 14.33 2.18
C ASP A 96 -2.73 13.50 3.27
N GLY A 97 -2.00 14.14 4.19
CA GLY A 97 -1.27 13.44 5.24
C GLY A 97 -0.67 14.32 6.33
N VAL A 98 -0.57 13.74 7.52
CA VAL A 98 -0.07 14.37 8.76
C VAL A 98 0.90 13.40 9.43
N TYR A 99 1.81 13.89 10.25
CA TYR A 99 2.66 13.05 11.10
C TYR A 99 2.73 13.62 12.52
N ASP A 100 3.03 12.75 13.48
CA ASP A 100 3.52 13.18 14.79
C ASP A 100 4.68 12.27 15.24
N ALA A 101 5.46 12.74 16.22
CA ALA A 101 6.65 12.05 16.72
C ALA A 101 6.53 11.87 18.23
N MET A 102 6.42 10.61 18.67
CA MET A 102 6.44 10.21 20.07
C MET A 102 7.83 10.51 20.64
N GLN A 103 7.93 11.53 21.50
CA GLN A 103 9.19 12.02 22.06
C GLN A 103 9.22 11.73 23.55
N SER A 104 10.25 10.97 23.98
CA SER A 104 10.36 10.36 25.31
C SER A 104 10.49 11.31 26.52
N GLY A 105 10.23 12.60 26.34
CA GLY A 105 10.07 13.56 27.44
C GLY A 105 9.99 15.02 26.99
N VAL A 106 9.67 15.89 27.96
CA VAL A 106 9.60 17.35 27.78
C VAL A 106 10.98 17.92 27.45
N SER A 107 11.10 18.52 26.27
CA SER A 107 12.32 19.18 25.81
C SER A 107 12.43 20.62 26.30
N ARG A 108 13.64 21.07 26.66
CA ARG A 108 13.94 22.45 27.11
C ARG A 108 14.49 23.30 25.99
N ASN A 109 13.95 24.50 25.83
CA ASN A 109 14.57 25.54 25.01
C ASN A 109 15.34 26.52 25.92
N SER A 110 15.96 27.54 25.34
CA SER A 110 16.68 28.62 26.04
C SER A 110 15.85 29.27 27.15
N ALA A 111 16.51 29.87 28.14
CA ALA A 111 15.87 30.75 29.12
C ALA A 111 16.37 32.20 28.96
N ALA A 112 15.58 33.17 29.43
CA ALA A 112 15.98 34.57 29.59
C ALA A 112 15.44 35.12 30.91
N SER A 113 15.98 36.26 31.36
CA SER A 113 15.52 36.91 32.59
C SER A 113 15.72 38.42 32.54
N GLY A 114 14.79 39.16 33.14
CA GLY A 114 14.92 40.59 33.43
C GLY A 114 14.65 40.88 34.91
N SER A 115 14.96 42.10 35.35
CA SER A 115 14.81 42.52 36.73
C SER A 115 14.63 44.03 36.83
N GLY A 116 13.94 44.50 37.87
CA GLY A 116 13.75 45.93 38.09
C GLY A 116 12.90 46.25 39.32
N THR A 117 12.85 47.54 39.66
CA THR A 117 12.11 48.06 40.80
C THR A 117 10.73 48.62 40.44
N GLY A 118 10.52 49.01 39.17
CA GLY A 118 9.30 49.65 38.67
C GLY A 118 8.06 48.74 38.61
N THR A 119 6.92 49.32 38.23
CA THR A 119 5.64 48.60 38.07
C THR A 119 5.53 47.76 36.79
N GLN A 120 6.52 47.84 35.89
CA GLN A 120 6.61 47.04 34.66
C GLN A 120 8.00 46.41 34.57
N ILE A 121 8.07 45.15 34.13
CA ILE A 121 9.28 44.49 33.67
C ILE A 121 8.99 43.86 32.30
N ASP A 122 9.79 44.24 31.30
CA ASP A 122 9.78 43.63 29.98
C ASP A 122 11.02 42.73 29.83
N VAL A 123 10.85 41.55 29.23
CA VAL A 123 11.92 40.58 28.95
C VAL A 123 11.85 40.19 27.47
N THR A 124 12.89 40.52 26.72
CA THR A 124 13.05 40.09 25.32
C THR A 124 13.46 38.62 25.28
N TYR A 125 12.73 37.81 24.51
CA TYR A 125 12.96 36.37 24.42
C TYR A 125 12.66 35.83 23.01
N THR A 126 13.17 34.64 22.71
CA THR A 126 12.97 33.94 21.43
C THR A 126 12.29 32.60 21.71
N VAL A 127 11.11 32.39 21.14
CA VAL A 127 10.45 31.08 21.11
C VAL A 127 10.83 30.40 19.79
N PRO A 128 11.55 29.27 19.80
CA PRO A 128 11.95 28.57 18.58
C PRO A 128 10.76 27.89 17.90
N ALA A 129 10.94 27.51 16.63
CA ALA A 129 9.98 26.66 15.93
C ALA A 129 9.95 25.25 16.54
N GLY A 130 8.75 24.65 16.58
CA GLY A 130 8.52 23.32 17.14
C GLY A 130 7.05 23.12 17.54
N ASN A 131 6.64 21.86 17.67
CA ASN A 131 5.28 21.48 18.05
C ASN A 131 5.12 21.37 19.58
N ASN A 132 3.86 21.30 20.04
CA ASN A 132 3.49 21.01 21.42
C ASN A 132 4.24 21.91 22.43
N ARG A 133 4.12 23.23 22.26
CA ARG A 133 4.91 24.23 23.01
C ARG A 133 4.27 24.67 24.32
N LEU A 134 5.10 25.02 25.29
CA LEU A 134 4.72 25.69 26.54
C LEU A 134 5.70 26.84 26.81
N LEU A 135 5.21 27.99 27.26
CA LEU A 135 6.01 29.03 27.92
C LEU A 135 5.72 28.95 29.43
N LEU A 136 6.75 28.98 30.27
CA LEU A 136 6.62 29.25 31.71
C LEU A 136 7.36 30.54 32.07
N VAL A 137 6.76 31.28 32.99
CA VAL A 137 7.30 32.52 33.55
C VAL A 137 7.34 32.37 35.06
N GLY A 138 8.55 32.41 35.62
CA GLY A 138 8.81 32.45 37.05
C GLY A 138 9.05 33.90 37.49
N ILE A 139 8.29 34.37 38.47
CA ILE A 139 8.41 35.74 39.01
C ILE A 139 8.81 35.62 40.47
N SER A 140 9.88 36.34 40.86
CA SER A 140 10.42 36.38 42.22
C SER A 140 10.45 37.83 42.71
N ALA A 141 9.90 38.11 43.90
CA ALA A 141 9.95 39.44 44.51
C ALA A 141 10.30 39.36 46.01
N THR A 142 10.98 40.39 46.53
CA THR A 142 11.44 40.45 47.92
C THR A 142 11.29 41.87 48.47
N THR A 143 10.30 42.10 49.34
CA THR A 143 9.99 43.42 49.94
C THR A 143 9.21 43.30 51.25
N ALA A 144 9.32 44.33 52.11
CA ALA A 144 8.47 44.48 53.30
C ALA A 144 6.99 44.74 52.98
N SER A 145 6.68 45.18 51.75
CA SER A 145 5.32 45.29 51.20
C SER A 145 5.29 44.57 49.85
N LEU A 146 4.66 43.39 49.81
CA LEU A 146 4.67 42.53 48.63
C LEU A 146 3.81 43.13 47.50
N PRO A 147 4.34 43.30 46.27
CA PRO A 147 3.52 43.69 45.12
C PRO A 147 2.63 42.53 44.69
N THR A 148 1.56 42.82 43.95
CA THR A 148 0.77 41.81 43.24
C THR A 148 0.94 41.96 41.73
N VAL A 149 1.03 40.84 41.02
CA VAL A 149 1.07 40.79 39.56
C VAL A 149 -0.34 41.07 39.03
N THR A 150 -0.50 42.05 38.13
CA THR A 150 -1.80 42.42 37.53
C THR A 150 -1.98 41.85 36.13
N SER A 151 -0.90 41.68 35.38
CA SER A 151 -0.91 41.00 34.07
C SER A 151 0.45 40.41 33.72
N VAL A 152 0.40 39.33 32.95
CA VAL A 152 1.56 38.68 32.32
C VAL A 152 1.17 38.38 30.87
N THR A 153 1.90 38.97 29.92
CA THR A 153 1.53 38.96 28.49
C THR A 153 2.75 38.62 27.65
N TRP A 154 2.67 37.54 26.87
CA TRP A 154 3.62 37.20 25.81
C TRP A 154 3.31 38.00 24.54
N ASP A 155 4.33 38.30 23.73
CA ASP A 155 4.22 39.16 22.54
C ASP A 155 3.51 40.51 22.82
N ALA A 156 3.83 41.13 23.95
CA ALA A 156 3.13 42.33 24.47
C ALA A 156 3.35 43.62 23.66
N THR A 157 4.13 43.54 22.59
CA THR A 157 4.48 44.62 21.65
C THR A 157 4.20 44.24 20.19
N GLY A 158 3.84 42.98 19.90
CA GLY A 158 3.46 42.51 18.57
C GLY A 158 1.98 42.70 18.27
N GLY A 159 1.56 42.20 17.10
CA GLY A 159 0.19 42.36 16.59
C GLY A 159 -0.88 41.54 17.33
N THR A 160 -0.49 40.53 18.10
CA THR A 160 -1.42 39.63 18.82
C THR A 160 -0.93 39.31 20.24
N PRO A 161 -1.04 40.26 21.19
CA PRO A 161 -0.62 40.03 22.59
C PRO A 161 -1.33 38.84 23.24
N GLN A 162 -0.56 37.93 23.80
CA GLN A 162 -1.03 36.66 24.36
C GLN A 162 -0.98 36.67 25.90
N PRO A 163 -2.12 36.80 26.62
CA PRO A 163 -2.13 36.69 28.08
C PRO A 163 -1.75 35.28 28.54
N LEU A 164 -1.05 35.20 29.67
CA LEU A 164 -0.68 33.95 30.35
C LEU A 164 -1.71 33.56 31.42
N THR A 165 -1.89 32.25 31.57
CA THR A 165 -2.69 31.64 32.64
C THR A 165 -1.87 31.61 33.94
N PHE A 166 -2.50 31.90 35.08
CA PHE A 166 -1.86 31.75 36.39
C PHE A 166 -1.78 30.27 36.79
N VAL A 167 -0.61 29.82 37.26
CA VAL A 167 -0.38 28.42 37.68
C VAL A 167 -0.39 28.28 39.21
N GLY A 168 0.20 29.24 39.92
CA GLY A 168 0.27 29.22 41.38
C GLY A 168 1.27 30.23 41.93
N SER A 169 1.21 30.46 43.25
CA SER A 169 2.11 31.37 43.96
C SER A 169 2.40 30.87 45.37
N THR A 170 3.46 31.39 45.98
CA THR A 170 3.78 31.10 47.39
C THR A 170 4.44 32.31 48.05
N PRO A 171 3.85 32.85 49.14
CA PRO A 171 4.53 33.82 49.99
C PRO A 171 5.49 33.13 50.96
N GLY A 172 6.63 33.77 51.19
CA GLY A 172 7.42 33.65 52.41
C GLY A 172 7.19 34.88 53.30
N PRO A 173 7.99 35.09 54.36
CA PRO A 173 7.77 36.19 55.30
C PRO A 173 7.90 37.61 54.68
N THR A 174 8.84 37.79 53.76
CA THR A 174 9.14 39.05 53.03
C THR A 174 9.36 38.82 51.53
N THR A 175 9.10 37.59 51.06
CA THR A 175 9.38 37.14 49.71
C THR A 175 8.14 36.52 49.10
N VAL A 176 8.06 36.46 47.77
CA VAL A 176 6.95 35.79 47.07
C VAL A 176 7.40 35.33 45.70
N VAL A 177 6.87 34.18 45.29
CA VAL A 177 7.01 33.65 43.94
C VAL A 177 5.65 33.47 43.28
N TRP A 178 5.60 33.64 41.95
CA TRP A 178 4.48 33.25 41.10
C TRP A 178 4.98 32.46 39.89
N ILE A 179 4.16 31.52 39.41
CA ILE A 179 4.33 30.86 38.11
C ILE A 179 3.12 31.18 37.23
N TYR A 180 3.41 31.52 35.97
CA TYR A 180 2.44 31.76 34.90
C TYR A 180 2.80 30.92 33.66
N SER A 181 1.82 30.55 32.84
CA SER A 181 2.01 29.67 31.67
C SER A 181 1.29 30.14 30.39
N ARG A 182 1.85 29.81 29.23
CA ARG A 182 1.19 29.91 27.92
C ARG A 182 1.31 28.60 27.16
N LEU A 183 0.18 27.98 26.80
CA LEU A 183 0.14 26.91 25.80
C LEU A 183 0.28 27.50 24.39
N ASN A 184 1.01 26.80 23.51
CA ASN A 184 1.29 27.21 22.14
C ASN A 184 1.60 28.72 21.98
N PRO A 185 2.64 29.25 22.66
CA PRO A 185 3.10 30.63 22.48
C PRO A 185 3.41 30.94 21.00
N THR A 186 3.24 32.20 20.61
CA THR A 186 3.72 32.74 19.33
C THR A 186 5.21 32.45 19.16
N ILE A 187 5.58 31.84 18.04
CA ILE A 187 6.98 31.57 17.63
C ILE A 187 7.58 32.87 17.07
N GLY A 188 8.83 33.16 17.39
CA GLY A 188 9.53 34.34 16.86
C GLY A 188 10.76 34.72 17.66
N THR A 189 11.61 35.55 17.06
CA THR A 189 12.79 36.15 17.68
C THR A 189 12.46 37.52 18.27
N ASN A 190 13.16 37.89 19.35
CA ASN A 190 13.07 39.22 19.99
C ASN A 190 11.65 39.66 20.42
N LEU A 191 10.75 38.71 20.72
CA LEU A 191 9.41 38.99 21.19
C LEU A 191 9.44 39.41 22.68
N THR A 192 8.52 40.30 23.08
CA THR A 192 8.48 40.85 24.44
C THR A 192 7.51 40.10 25.35
N LEU A 193 8.03 39.48 26.41
CA LEU A 193 7.24 39.18 27.61
C LEU A 193 7.11 40.48 28.43
N ARG A 194 5.89 40.82 28.87
CA ARG A 194 5.62 41.94 29.77
C ARG A 194 4.93 41.46 31.04
N VAL A 195 5.42 41.93 32.19
CA VAL A 195 4.81 41.72 33.51
C VAL A 195 4.50 43.07 34.14
N ILE A 196 3.25 43.27 34.58
CA ILE A 196 2.79 44.47 35.29
C ILE A 196 2.48 44.14 36.75
N PHE A 197 2.80 45.07 37.65
CA PHE A 197 2.65 44.97 39.10
C PHE A 197 1.88 46.16 39.67
N THR A 198 1.17 45.94 40.79
CA THR A 198 0.49 47.02 41.55
C THR A 198 1.42 48.00 42.26
N GLY A 199 2.71 47.68 42.43
CA GLY A 199 3.63 48.50 43.22
C GLY A 199 5.10 48.43 42.81
N ALA A 200 5.83 49.50 43.15
CA ALA A 200 7.28 49.54 43.08
C ALA A 200 7.89 48.70 44.22
N ALA A 201 8.82 47.82 43.85
CA ALA A 201 9.38 46.74 44.66
C ALA A 201 10.44 46.05 43.79
N ALA A 202 11.51 45.49 44.36
CA ALA A 202 12.48 44.73 43.56
C ALA A 202 11.91 43.37 43.12
N LYS A 203 11.99 43.07 41.82
CA LYS A 203 11.63 41.75 41.26
C LYS A 203 12.64 41.26 40.24
N VAL A 204 12.61 39.94 40.04
CA VAL A 204 13.19 39.21 38.90
C VAL A 204 12.05 38.50 38.17
N VAL A 205 12.10 38.51 36.84
CA VAL A 205 11.21 37.74 35.96
C VAL A 205 12.10 36.85 35.10
N GLY A 206 11.95 35.53 35.24
CA GLY A 206 12.54 34.54 34.35
C GLY A 206 11.52 33.94 33.40
N VAL A 207 11.93 33.62 32.18
CA VAL A 207 11.10 33.01 31.15
C VAL A 207 11.84 31.86 30.46
N GLN A 208 11.14 30.76 30.25
CA GLN A 208 11.63 29.60 29.49
C GLN A 208 10.50 29.00 28.67
N SER A 209 10.81 28.55 27.45
CA SER A 209 9.91 27.70 26.67
C SER A 209 10.36 26.24 26.66
N PHE A 210 9.38 25.37 26.44
CA PHE A 210 9.50 23.92 26.38
C PHE A 210 8.76 23.42 25.15
N SER A 211 9.16 22.24 24.66
CA SER A 211 8.61 21.57 23.49
C SER A 211 8.24 20.13 23.86
N GLY A 212 7.29 19.52 23.14
CA GLY A 212 6.80 18.17 23.47
C GLY A 212 5.94 18.12 24.75
N VAL A 213 5.09 19.13 24.98
CA VAL A 213 4.25 19.28 26.19
C VAL A 213 2.77 19.04 25.90
N HIS A 214 2.05 18.36 26.80
CA HIS A 214 0.60 18.06 26.67
C HIS A 214 -0.25 19.31 26.48
N GLN A 215 -0.86 19.50 25.31
CA GLN A 215 -1.56 20.75 24.97
C GLN A 215 -2.94 20.94 25.64
N THR A 216 -3.41 19.97 26.43
CA THR A 216 -4.68 20.04 27.17
C THR A 216 -4.52 19.91 28.69
N THR A 217 -3.54 19.15 29.19
CA THR A 217 -3.27 18.99 30.64
C THR A 217 -1.78 19.19 31.00
N PRO A 218 -1.14 20.30 30.53
CA PRO A 218 0.31 20.49 30.46
C PRO A 218 1.07 20.37 31.77
N LEU A 219 0.40 20.60 32.90
CA LEU A 219 1.04 20.81 34.20
C LEU A 219 0.51 19.86 35.27
N GLY A 220 1.36 19.48 36.22
CA GLY A 220 0.97 18.89 37.49
C GLY A 220 0.33 19.90 38.43
N MET A 221 0.07 19.49 39.69
CA MET A 221 -0.36 20.45 40.72
C MET A 221 0.83 21.31 41.16
N PHE A 222 0.60 22.63 41.23
CA PHE A 222 1.58 23.55 41.80
C PHE A 222 1.87 23.20 43.26
N SER A 223 3.15 23.19 43.62
CA SER A 223 3.64 22.92 44.98
C SER A 223 4.58 24.06 45.39
N GLY A 224 4.54 24.51 46.63
CA GLY A 224 5.41 25.59 47.11
C GLY A 224 5.64 25.57 48.61
N ALA A 225 6.70 26.27 49.03
CA ALA A 225 7.06 26.49 50.43
C ALA A 225 7.69 27.88 50.64
N GLY A 226 7.63 28.40 51.86
CA GLY A 226 8.31 29.64 52.26
C GLY A 226 8.59 29.65 53.76
N SER A 227 9.73 30.20 54.16
CA SER A 227 10.20 30.21 55.56
C SER A 227 11.37 31.18 55.74
N ASN A 228 12.03 31.11 56.89
CA ASN A 228 13.37 31.65 57.12
C ASN A 228 14.38 30.48 57.23
N GLY A 229 15.60 30.64 56.69
CA GLY A 229 16.66 29.63 56.80
C GLY A 229 17.81 29.80 55.81
N THR A 230 18.65 28.77 55.69
CA THR A 230 19.81 28.69 54.75
C THR A 230 19.51 27.88 53.49
N THR A 231 18.28 27.40 53.33
CA THR A 231 17.87 26.50 52.24
C THR A 231 16.39 26.66 51.96
N ALA A 232 16.05 26.89 50.69
CA ALA A 232 14.70 26.76 50.16
C ALA A 232 14.54 25.35 49.61
N SER A 233 13.40 24.69 49.85
CA SER A 233 13.11 23.40 49.24
C SER A 233 11.61 23.14 49.13
N VAL A 234 11.21 22.47 48.04
CA VAL A 234 9.86 21.96 47.82
C VAL A 234 9.91 20.60 47.13
N ASN A 235 8.99 19.72 47.53
CA ASN A 235 8.72 18.47 46.83
C ASN A 235 7.57 18.68 45.84
N VAL A 236 7.82 18.44 44.56
CA VAL A 236 6.82 18.53 43.49
C VAL A 236 6.40 17.12 43.08
N ALA A 237 5.10 16.84 43.10
CA ALA A 237 4.56 15.59 42.58
C ALA A 237 4.71 15.54 41.05
N SER A 238 5.27 14.46 40.53
CA SER A 238 5.61 14.29 39.11
C SER A 238 5.67 12.80 38.75
N SER A 239 6.21 12.45 37.59
CA SER A 239 6.32 11.08 37.07
C SER A 239 7.67 10.86 36.40
N THR A 240 8.18 9.63 36.41
CA THR A 240 9.36 9.23 35.62
C THR A 240 9.07 9.14 34.11
N ARG A 241 7.79 9.24 33.69
CA ARG A 241 7.36 9.22 32.29
C ARG A 241 7.67 10.54 31.57
N GLY A 242 8.94 10.85 31.36
CA GLY A 242 9.37 11.99 30.55
C GLY A 242 8.94 13.39 31.06
N GLU A 243 8.34 13.50 32.23
CA GLU A 243 7.98 14.80 32.82
C GLU A 243 9.24 15.61 33.15
N MET A 244 9.05 16.91 33.31
CA MET A 244 10.08 17.80 33.82
C MET A 244 9.51 18.70 34.92
N VAL A 245 10.19 18.79 36.05
CA VAL A 245 9.82 19.76 37.09
C VAL A 245 10.58 21.05 36.87
N PHE A 246 9.85 22.17 36.91
CA PHE A 246 10.34 23.54 36.85
C PHE A 246 10.10 24.22 38.19
N ASP A 247 11.03 25.05 38.64
CA ASP A 247 10.89 25.86 39.86
C ASP A 247 11.32 27.32 39.66
N THR A 248 10.81 28.19 40.53
CA THR A 248 11.30 29.55 40.72
C THR A 248 11.42 29.84 42.23
N VAL A 249 12.46 30.57 42.61
CA VAL A 249 12.80 30.89 44.01
C VAL A 249 13.00 32.39 44.18
N ALA A 250 12.58 32.93 45.32
CA ALA A 250 12.90 34.24 45.83
C ALA A 250 13.61 34.10 47.18
N VAL A 251 14.74 34.78 47.37
CA VAL A 251 15.50 34.79 48.63
C VAL A 251 15.97 36.22 48.92
N GLU A 252 15.69 36.72 50.12
CA GLU A 252 16.17 38.05 50.51
C GLU A 252 17.66 38.04 50.92
N ASN A 253 18.36 39.15 50.73
CA ASN A 253 19.61 39.54 51.41
C ASN A 253 20.76 38.49 51.44
N ALA A 254 20.70 37.46 50.60
CA ALA A 254 21.78 36.51 50.37
C ALA A 254 22.75 37.06 49.33
N ALA A 255 24.06 37.08 49.61
CA ALA A 255 25.06 37.57 48.66
C ALA A 255 25.22 36.67 47.40
N SER A 256 24.76 35.43 47.47
CA SER A 256 24.62 34.49 46.35
C SER A 256 23.76 33.30 46.77
N ILE A 257 23.06 32.69 45.82
CA ILE A 257 22.34 31.42 46.01
C ILE A 257 22.85 30.34 45.04
N SER A 258 22.86 29.09 45.50
CA SER A 258 23.33 27.91 44.75
C SER A 258 22.18 26.96 44.49
N VAL A 259 22.11 26.40 43.27
CA VAL A 259 21.08 25.43 42.90
C VAL A 259 21.39 24.05 43.51
N GLY A 260 20.36 23.30 43.88
CA GLY A 260 20.50 21.97 44.47
C GLY A 260 20.99 20.87 43.51
N GLY A 261 21.33 19.71 44.09
CA GLY A 261 21.86 18.56 43.35
C GLY A 261 20.94 18.07 42.23
N SER A 262 21.54 17.83 41.06
CA SER A 262 20.90 17.36 39.83
C SER A 262 19.76 18.26 39.29
N GLN A 263 19.72 19.53 39.70
CA GLN A 263 18.92 20.58 39.07
C GLN A 263 19.78 21.35 38.05
N SER A 264 19.19 21.78 36.94
CA SER A 264 19.83 22.66 35.96
C SER A 264 19.37 24.10 36.17
N GLN A 265 20.24 24.98 36.69
CA GLN A 265 19.99 26.43 36.79
C GLN A 265 19.69 27.01 35.40
N GLN A 266 18.61 27.79 35.28
CA GLN A 266 18.18 28.43 34.02
C GLN A 266 18.46 29.93 34.03
N TRP A 267 18.12 30.61 35.14
CA TRP A 267 18.55 31.97 35.43
C TRP A 267 18.86 32.10 36.91
N LYS A 268 19.69 33.09 37.24
CA LYS A 268 19.91 33.59 38.60
C LYS A 268 20.29 35.06 38.50
N VAL A 269 19.50 35.93 39.13
CA VAL A 269 19.67 37.38 39.07
C VAL A 269 19.65 37.94 40.48
N HIS A 270 20.64 38.79 40.77
CA HIS A 270 20.79 39.52 42.03
C HIS A 270 20.87 41.02 41.67
N PRO A 271 19.72 41.69 41.44
CA PRO A 271 19.68 43.06 40.87
C PRO A 271 20.05 44.16 41.88
N ASP A 272 19.97 43.86 43.17
CA ASP A 272 20.36 44.69 44.28
C ASP A 272 20.80 43.78 45.46
N ALA A 273 21.37 44.37 46.51
CA ALA A 273 21.90 43.62 47.66
C ALA A 273 20.83 42.80 48.43
N PHE A 274 19.54 43.05 48.21
CA PHE A 274 18.44 42.46 48.97
C PHE A 274 17.65 41.40 48.20
N THR A 275 17.83 41.29 46.88
CA THR A 275 16.95 40.49 46.02
C THR A 275 17.72 39.37 45.36
N ASN A 276 17.31 38.11 45.54
CA ASN A 276 17.70 37.02 44.64
C ASN A 276 16.45 36.43 44.00
N GLY A 277 16.46 36.34 42.67
CA GLY A 277 15.47 35.60 41.91
C GLY A 277 16.15 34.63 40.96
N ALA A 278 15.76 33.36 41.02
CA ALA A 278 16.35 32.32 40.19
C ALA A 278 15.30 31.25 39.86
N GLY A 279 15.62 30.40 38.90
CA GLY A 279 14.80 29.24 38.54
C GLY A 279 15.63 28.14 37.93
N SER A 280 15.19 26.91 38.14
CA SER A 280 15.85 25.71 37.65
C SER A 280 14.82 24.71 37.13
N ASN A 281 15.32 23.59 36.62
CA ASN A 281 14.48 22.46 36.27
C ASN A 281 15.23 21.13 36.44
N LYS A 282 14.49 20.04 36.51
CA LYS A 282 14.97 18.70 36.87
C LYS A 282 14.11 17.64 36.21
N ALA A 283 14.70 16.51 35.83
CA ALA A 283 13.97 15.40 35.24
C ALA A 283 12.89 14.87 36.22
N GLY A 284 11.76 14.44 35.67
CA GLY A 284 10.63 13.92 36.43
C GLY A 284 10.94 12.64 37.19
N ALA A 285 10.30 12.51 38.34
CA ALA A 285 10.28 11.33 39.20
C ALA A 285 8.97 11.32 39.98
N SER A 286 8.60 10.20 40.62
CA SER A 286 7.37 10.10 41.43
C SER A 286 7.20 11.23 42.46
N THR A 287 8.30 11.78 42.95
CA THR A 287 8.37 13.12 43.56
C THR A 287 9.76 13.71 43.30
N VAL A 288 9.83 14.98 42.90
CA VAL A 288 11.09 15.69 42.65
C VAL A 288 11.29 16.76 43.71
N THR A 289 12.37 16.64 44.50
CA THR A 289 12.83 17.71 45.37
C THR A 289 13.57 18.76 44.54
N MET A 290 13.03 19.98 44.55
CA MET A 290 13.66 21.21 44.06
C MET A 290 14.20 22.00 45.25
N SER A 291 15.39 22.57 45.14
CA SER A 291 16.10 23.19 46.26
C SER A 291 17.15 24.23 45.86
N TRP A 292 17.41 25.17 46.77
CA TRP A 292 18.44 26.20 46.65
C TRP A 292 19.07 26.47 48.02
N THR A 293 20.37 26.76 48.07
CA THR A 293 21.15 26.93 49.32
C THR A 293 21.99 28.22 49.32
N TRP A 294 22.25 28.76 50.51
CA TRP A 294 23.06 29.98 50.71
C TRP A 294 23.62 30.07 52.14
N THR A 295 24.44 31.10 52.39
CA THR A 295 25.06 31.37 53.70
C THR A 295 24.22 32.37 54.52
N GLY A 296 23.97 32.04 55.79
CA GLY A 296 23.17 32.86 56.70
C GLY A 296 21.66 32.60 56.57
N ALA A 297 20.92 32.80 57.65
CA ALA A 297 19.48 32.60 57.66
C ALA A 297 18.76 33.82 57.07
N GLN A 298 17.97 33.61 56.02
CA GLN A 298 17.24 34.64 55.27
C GLN A 298 15.81 34.18 55.01
N ASN A 299 14.88 35.12 54.78
CA ASN A 299 13.53 34.76 54.31
C ASN A 299 13.56 34.32 52.84
N TRP A 300 12.74 33.31 52.53
CA TRP A 300 12.66 32.70 51.20
C TRP A 300 11.27 32.18 50.86
N SER A 301 11.01 32.04 49.56
CA SER A 301 9.88 31.31 49.00
C SER A 301 10.27 30.62 47.70
N ILE A 302 9.73 29.42 47.48
CA ILE A 302 9.99 28.58 46.32
C ILE A 302 8.66 27.97 45.85
N GLY A 303 8.49 27.88 44.55
CA GLY A 303 7.31 27.31 43.91
C GLY A 303 7.74 26.50 42.70
N GLY A 304 7.10 25.35 42.49
CA GLY A 304 7.41 24.45 41.40
C GLY A 304 6.21 23.66 40.92
N VAL A 305 6.32 23.14 39.71
CA VAL A 305 5.26 22.41 39.01
C VAL A 305 5.88 21.41 38.05
N SER A 306 5.26 20.23 37.87
CA SER A 306 5.67 19.32 36.82
C SER A 306 5.06 19.72 35.48
N ILE A 307 5.77 19.43 34.40
CA ILE A 307 5.39 19.62 33.01
C ILE A 307 5.22 18.23 32.41
N LYS A 308 4.06 17.96 31.81
CA LYS A 308 3.74 16.66 31.22
C LYS A 308 4.16 16.57 29.75
N PRO A 309 4.74 15.45 29.28
CA PRO A 309 4.99 15.24 27.86
C PRO A 309 3.68 15.24 27.06
N ALA A 310 3.75 15.45 25.75
CA ALA A 310 2.56 15.43 24.88
C ALA A 310 1.93 14.03 24.75
N ASP A 311 2.73 13.01 24.96
CA ASP A 311 2.47 11.60 24.71
C ASP A 311 2.94 10.76 25.91
N ASP A 312 2.21 9.70 26.26
CA ASP A 312 2.42 8.96 27.52
C ASP A 312 3.48 7.86 27.45
N GLY A 313 4.21 7.82 26.31
CA GLY A 313 5.18 6.82 25.91
C GLY A 313 4.58 5.53 25.33
N ILE A 314 3.29 5.28 25.53
CA ILE A 314 2.59 4.04 25.16
C ILE A 314 1.61 4.27 24.00
N THR A 315 1.04 5.48 23.91
CA THR A 315 -0.04 5.84 22.99
C THR A 315 0.31 7.12 22.22
N LEU A 316 0.10 7.13 20.91
CA LEU A 316 0.25 8.31 20.05
C LEU A 316 -1.04 8.56 19.24
N ASP A 317 -1.57 9.78 19.34
CA ASP A 317 -2.82 10.20 18.69
C ASP A 317 -2.54 11.25 17.60
N VAL A 318 -2.55 10.84 16.32
CA VAL A 318 -2.37 11.74 15.18
C VAL A 318 -3.73 12.21 14.68
N THR A 319 -3.94 13.53 14.62
CA THR A 319 -5.15 14.11 14.01
C THR A 319 -5.00 14.16 12.50
N HIS A 320 -5.92 13.54 11.75
CA HIS A 320 -5.91 13.54 10.29
C HIS A 320 -7.32 13.78 9.71
N THR A 321 -7.42 14.20 8.45
CA THR A 321 -8.70 14.43 7.78
C THR A 321 -8.89 13.50 6.58
N VAL A 322 -9.91 12.65 6.64
CA VAL A 322 -10.27 11.74 5.55
C VAL A 322 -11.47 12.31 4.77
N SER A 323 -11.34 12.44 3.45
CA SER A 323 -12.39 12.97 2.57
C SER A 323 -12.57 12.14 1.30
N GLY A 324 -13.54 12.50 0.45
CA GLY A 324 -13.76 11.87 -0.85
C GLY A 324 -14.36 10.45 -0.82
N THR A 325 -14.28 9.78 -1.96
CA THR A 325 -14.78 8.42 -2.21
C THR A 325 -13.62 7.46 -2.50
N ASN A 326 -13.91 6.16 -2.42
CA ASN A 326 -13.00 5.05 -2.73
C ASN A 326 -11.62 5.23 -2.07
N ARG A 327 -11.60 5.07 -0.76
CA ARG A 327 -10.57 5.62 0.11
C ARG A 327 -9.63 4.53 0.62
N LEU A 328 -8.38 4.90 0.82
CA LEU A 328 -7.38 4.12 1.55
C LEU A 328 -6.70 5.03 2.57
N LEU A 329 -6.66 4.61 3.83
CA LEU A 329 -5.73 5.16 4.82
C LEU A 329 -4.48 4.27 4.80
N MET A 330 -3.29 4.87 4.74
CA MET A 330 -2.02 4.18 5.02
C MET A 330 -1.28 4.86 6.16
N VAL A 331 -0.58 4.07 6.95
CA VAL A 331 0.14 4.53 8.15
C VAL A 331 1.53 3.91 8.15
N GLY A 332 2.55 4.76 8.15
CA GLY A 332 3.94 4.38 8.36
C GLY A 332 4.35 4.62 9.81
N ILE A 333 4.93 3.61 10.46
CA ILE A 333 5.46 3.70 11.82
C ILE A 333 6.96 3.38 11.76
N SER A 334 7.81 4.27 12.25
CA SER A 334 9.28 4.10 12.29
C SER A 334 9.77 4.16 13.74
N ALA A 335 10.60 3.20 14.18
CA ALA A 335 11.13 3.12 15.54
C ALA A 335 12.57 2.56 15.58
N TRP A 336 13.26 2.75 16.70
CA TRP A 336 14.70 2.49 16.82
C TRP A 336 15.12 1.70 18.07
N ALA A 337 16.33 1.15 18.04
CA ALA A 337 16.98 0.35 19.07
C ALA A 337 16.13 -0.82 19.58
N THR A 338 15.43 -0.66 20.70
CA THR A 338 14.59 -1.71 21.29
C THR A 338 13.21 -1.69 20.64
N PHE A 339 13.05 -2.47 19.56
CA PHE A 339 11.83 -2.44 18.73
C PHE A 339 10.55 -2.71 19.55
N PRO A 340 9.60 -1.77 19.60
CA PRO A 340 8.35 -1.97 20.31
C PRO A 340 7.45 -2.99 19.59
N THR A 341 6.57 -3.65 20.35
CA THR A 341 5.41 -4.34 19.75
C THR A 341 4.29 -3.33 19.55
N VAL A 342 3.98 -2.98 18.31
CA VAL A 342 2.72 -2.29 17.97
C VAL A 342 1.57 -3.21 18.38
N SER A 343 0.77 -2.78 19.37
CA SER A 343 -0.32 -3.57 19.94
C SER A 343 -1.65 -3.30 19.24
N SER A 344 -1.87 -2.07 18.77
CA SER A 344 -3.02 -1.73 17.93
C SER A 344 -2.75 -0.46 17.12
N VAL A 345 -3.43 -0.35 15.97
CA VAL A 345 -3.53 0.87 15.16
C VAL A 345 -5.01 1.03 14.80
N VAL A 346 -5.62 2.16 15.18
CA VAL A 346 -7.08 2.34 15.15
C VAL A 346 -7.45 3.74 14.63
N TRP A 347 -8.35 3.78 13.65
CA TRP A 347 -8.97 4.99 13.14
C TRP A 347 -10.29 5.31 13.86
N ASP A 348 -10.48 6.58 14.21
CA ASP A 348 -11.67 7.08 14.91
C ASP A 348 -12.03 6.30 16.20
N PRO A 349 -11.10 6.12 17.16
CA PRO A 349 -11.31 5.31 18.37
C PRO A 349 -12.39 5.85 19.34
N ALA A 350 -12.91 7.05 19.09
CA ALA A 350 -14.04 7.65 19.82
C ALA A 350 -15.37 7.57 19.04
N GLY A 351 -15.35 7.00 17.83
CA GLY A 351 -16.50 6.89 16.93
C GLY A 351 -16.56 5.50 16.28
N ALA A 352 -16.19 5.40 15.00
CA ALA A 352 -16.27 4.15 14.24
C ALA A 352 -15.29 3.04 14.68
N ASN A 353 -14.23 3.39 15.42
CA ASN A 353 -13.24 2.49 16.03
C ASN A 353 -12.73 1.40 15.06
N GLN A 354 -12.34 1.82 13.85
CA GLN A 354 -11.91 0.93 12.77
C GLN A 354 -10.44 0.54 12.97
N ALA A 355 -10.16 -0.73 13.27
CA ALA A 355 -8.80 -1.24 13.31
C ALA A 355 -8.15 -1.21 11.92
N LEU A 356 -6.85 -0.92 11.85
CA LEU A 356 -6.05 -1.04 10.64
C LEU A 356 -5.42 -2.43 10.53
N THR A 357 -5.32 -2.94 9.31
CA THR A 357 -4.63 -4.19 8.96
C THR A 357 -3.15 -3.93 8.77
N LEU A 358 -2.28 -4.84 9.22
CA LEU A 358 -0.85 -4.77 8.92
C LEU A 358 -0.61 -5.14 7.44
N VAL A 359 0.05 -4.24 6.70
CA VAL A 359 0.48 -4.47 5.31
C VAL A 359 1.84 -5.16 5.27
N GLY A 360 2.74 -4.77 6.17
CA GLY A 360 4.07 -5.34 6.29
C GLY A 360 4.90 -4.66 7.37
N SER A 361 6.05 -5.23 7.72
CA SER A 361 7.03 -4.62 8.61
C SER A 361 8.42 -5.11 8.25
N GLN A 362 9.41 -4.22 8.31
CA GLN A 362 10.80 -4.57 8.04
C GLN A 362 11.70 -4.00 9.13
N ALA A 363 12.71 -4.77 9.52
CA ALA A 363 13.77 -4.34 10.43
C ALA A 363 15.14 -4.64 9.81
N ASN A 364 16.14 -3.81 10.10
CA ASN A 364 17.50 -4.31 10.10
C ASN A 364 17.76 -5.07 11.43
N SER A 365 18.80 -5.88 11.45
CA SER A 365 19.15 -6.73 12.60
C SER A 365 19.79 -5.96 13.76
N THR A 366 19.84 -4.62 13.70
CA THR A 366 20.71 -3.80 14.56
C THR A 366 19.94 -2.74 15.35
N VAL A 367 19.25 -1.80 14.68
CA VAL A 367 18.80 -0.53 15.27
C VAL A 367 17.57 0.12 14.66
N ALA A 368 17.10 -0.23 13.46
CA ALA A 368 15.98 0.45 12.79
C ALA A 368 14.87 -0.52 12.36
N LYS A 369 13.61 -0.15 12.60
CA LYS A 369 12.43 -0.93 12.20
C LYS A 369 11.28 -0.03 11.77
N MET A 370 10.57 -0.47 10.74
CA MET A 370 9.33 0.13 10.25
C MET A 370 8.16 -0.86 10.23
N TRP A 371 6.93 -0.34 10.35
CA TRP A 371 5.67 -1.04 10.05
C TRP A 371 4.82 -0.19 9.11
N MET A 372 4.06 -0.86 8.26
CA MET A 372 3.08 -0.25 7.36
C MET A 372 1.71 -0.86 7.64
N TYR A 373 0.71 -0.02 7.89
CA TYR A 373 -0.67 -0.41 8.18
C TYR A 373 -1.64 0.26 7.20
N SER A 374 -2.82 -0.34 6.99
CA SER A 374 -3.84 0.14 6.07
C SER A 374 -5.27 0.05 6.63
N LEU A 375 -6.16 0.89 6.12
CA LEU A 375 -7.62 0.72 6.23
C LEU A 375 -8.27 1.10 4.90
N VAL A 376 -9.04 0.19 4.33
CA VAL A 376 -9.89 0.43 3.15
C VAL A 376 -11.20 1.09 3.61
N ALA A 377 -11.74 1.99 2.78
CA ALA A 377 -12.97 2.73 3.06
C ALA A 377 -13.05 3.45 4.44
N PRO A 378 -11.98 4.08 4.98
CA PRO A 378 -11.98 4.76 6.28
C PRO A 378 -13.14 5.77 6.44
N ALA A 379 -13.68 5.89 7.64
CA ALA A 379 -14.70 6.90 7.97
C ALA A 379 -14.18 8.32 7.72
N THR A 380 -15.04 9.19 7.19
CA THR A 380 -14.67 10.55 6.75
C THR A 380 -14.73 11.60 7.88
N GLY A 381 -14.17 12.77 7.61
CA GLY A 381 -14.02 13.89 8.53
C GLY A 381 -12.63 13.94 9.18
N THR A 382 -12.42 14.96 10.01
CA THR A 382 -11.22 15.09 10.85
C THR A 382 -11.37 14.20 12.09
N LYS A 383 -10.52 13.18 12.21
CA LYS A 383 -10.55 12.17 13.28
C LYS A 383 -9.15 11.95 13.86
N ILE A 384 -9.08 11.11 14.90
CA ILE A 384 -7.83 10.62 15.47
C ILE A 384 -7.48 9.26 14.86
N LEU A 385 -6.24 9.11 14.41
CA LEU A 385 -5.55 7.83 14.32
C LEU A 385 -4.81 7.59 15.64
N ARG A 386 -5.06 6.47 16.30
CA ARG A 386 -4.35 6.04 17.51
C ARG A 386 -3.42 4.87 17.20
N VAL A 387 -2.15 5.02 17.56
CA VAL A 387 -1.18 3.91 17.64
C VAL A 387 -0.94 3.60 19.12
N THR A 388 -0.97 2.31 19.47
CA THR A 388 -0.67 1.84 20.83
C THR A 388 0.47 0.82 20.80
N PHE A 389 1.45 0.95 21.68
CA PHE A 389 2.59 0.05 21.83
C PHE A 389 2.50 -0.78 23.12
N ALA A 390 3.13 -1.96 23.16
CA ALA A 390 3.09 -2.84 24.34
C ALA A 390 3.93 -2.36 25.53
N ALA A 391 4.85 -1.41 25.28
CA ALA A 391 5.75 -0.82 26.25
C ALA A 391 6.12 0.61 25.81
N THR A 392 6.72 1.39 26.71
CA THR A 392 7.17 2.75 26.41
C THR A 392 8.22 2.77 25.30
N THR A 393 8.06 3.60 24.28
CA THR A 393 8.95 3.64 23.12
C THR A 393 9.17 5.05 22.55
N THR A 394 10.04 5.15 21.55
CA THR A 394 10.23 6.34 20.70
C THR A 394 9.89 5.94 19.26
N ALA A 395 8.97 6.65 18.63
CA ALA A 395 8.52 6.34 17.28
C ALA A 395 8.06 7.59 16.51
N VAL A 396 8.18 7.56 15.19
CA VAL A 396 7.53 8.49 14.27
C VAL A 396 6.34 7.78 13.63
N VAL A 397 5.19 8.46 13.55
CA VAL A 397 4.02 7.95 12.84
C VAL A 397 3.57 8.96 11.79
N GLY A 398 3.65 8.56 10.53
CA GLY A 398 3.04 9.27 9.40
C GLY A 398 1.74 8.60 9.00
N VAL A 399 0.69 9.38 8.75
CA VAL A 399 -0.60 8.93 8.23
C VAL A 399 -0.92 9.66 6.94
N MET A 400 -1.41 8.92 5.96
CA MET A 400 -1.84 9.45 4.67
C MET A 400 -3.20 8.88 4.27
N SER A 401 -4.04 9.72 3.67
CA SER A 401 -5.29 9.29 3.05
C SER A 401 -5.27 9.54 1.56
N PHE A 402 -5.69 8.52 0.82
CA PHE A 402 -5.76 8.45 -0.62
C PHE A 402 -7.21 8.29 -1.07
N THR A 403 -7.61 8.94 -2.17
CA THR A 403 -8.96 8.85 -2.75
C THR A 403 -8.91 8.39 -4.20
N GLY A 404 -9.88 7.59 -4.64
CA GLY A 404 -9.82 6.97 -5.96
C GLY A 404 -8.90 5.73 -5.98
N VAL A 405 -8.80 5.01 -4.85
CA VAL A 405 -8.07 3.74 -4.70
C VAL A 405 -9.02 2.54 -4.78
N SER A 406 -8.64 1.47 -5.47
CA SER A 406 -9.46 0.25 -5.59
C SER A 406 -9.82 -0.28 -4.19
N GLN A 407 -11.08 -0.64 -4.00
CA GLN A 407 -11.55 -1.13 -2.70
C GLN A 407 -11.49 -2.67 -2.61
N ALA A 408 -11.23 -3.36 -3.73
CA ALA A 408 -11.00 -4.80 -3.78
C ALA A 408 -9.51 -5.15 -3.76
N ILE A 409 -8.69 -4.44 -4.53
CA ILE A 409 -7.23 -4.64 -4.62
C ILE A 409 -6.53 -3.29 -4.36
N PRO A 410 -6.49 -2.80 -3.12
CA PRO A 410 -6.07 -1.41 -2.82
C PRO A 410 -4.58 -1.14 -3.05
N TYR A 411 -3.72 -2.15 -2.96
CA TYR A 411 -2.28 -2.03 -3.11
C TYR A 411 -1.64 -3.37 -3.51
N SER A 412 -0.40 -3.32 -4.03
CA SER A 412 0.43 -4.49 -4.31
C SER A 412 0.97 -5.17 -3.05
N ALA A 413 1.57 -6.35 -3.21
CA ALA A 413 2.37 -6.98 -2.15
C ALA A 413 3.47 -6.05 -1.61
N PHE A 414 3.69 -6.12 -0.29
CA PHE A 414 4.70 -5.32 0.43
C PHE A 414 6.12 -5.64 -0.07
N ARG A 415 6.87 -4.58 -0.37
CA ARG A 415 8.29 -4.62 -0.74
C ARG A 415 9.09 -3.96 0.38
N SER A 416 10.32 -4.43 0.63
CA SER A 416 11.14 -3.89 1.71
C SER A 416 12.64 -4.03 1.49
N GLY A 417 13.39 -3.07 2.02
CA GLY A 417 14.86 -3.05 2.07
C GLY A 417 15.36 -2.85 3.50
N ALA A 418 16.59 -3.27 3.80
CA ALA A 418 17.24 -2.99 5.07
C ALA A 418 18.75 -3.12 4.94
N ASP A 419 19.48 -2.27 5.66
CA ASP A 419 20.94 -2.29 5.77
C ASP A 419 21.34 -2.16 7.26
N SER A 420 22.40 -2.88 7.63
CA SER A 420 23.05 -2.82 8.94
C SER A 420 24.11 -1.72 9.07
N GLY A 421 24.37 -0.98 7.99
CA GLY A 421 25.39 0.07 7.89
C GLY A 421 26.68 -0.45 7.26
N GLY A 422 27.02 0.06 6.08
CA GLY A 422 28.25 -0.30 5.37
C GLY A 422 28.18 -0.18 3.85
N THR A 423 28.32 1.04 3.32
CA THR A 423 28.45 1.38 1.88
C THR A 423 27.22 1.12 1.01
N SER A 424 26.19 1.95 1.15
CA SER A 424 25.47 2.49 -0.01
C SER A 424 24.69 3.78 0.29
N ASP A 425 24.78 4.75 -0.61
CA ASP A 425 24.02 6.01 -0.66
C ASP A 425 23.51 6.15 -2.10
N PRO A 426 22.21 6.35 -2.36
CA PRO A 426 21.06 6.40 -1.44
C PRO A 426 20.47 5.00 -1.14
N THR A 427 19.40 4.94 -0.34
CA THR A 427 18.55 3.73 -0.24
C THR A 427 17.77 3.53 -1.55
N HIS A 428 17.56 2.28 -2.00
CA HIS A 428 17.04 1.97 -3.33
C HIS A 428 16.04 0.80 -3.31
N LEU A 429 14.75 1.11 -3.15
CA LEU A 429 13.68 0.11 -3.15
C LEU A 429 12.92 0.06 -4.48
N ILE A 430 13.06 -1.04 -5.23
CA ILE A 430 12.33 -1.26 -6.49
C ILE A 430 10.96 -1.89 -6.21
N VAL A 431 9.90 -1.15 -6.53
CA VAL A 431 8.49 -1.51 -6.30
C VAL A 431 7.79 -1.78 -7.64
N PRO A 432 7.24 -2.99 -7.89
CA PRO A 432 6.45 -3.27 -9.09
C PRO A 432 5.22 -2.37 -9.17
N SER A 433 5.03 -1.70 -10.31
CA SER A 433 3.94 -0.76 -10.52
C SER A 433 3.59 -0.59 -12.00
N ALA A 434 2.41 -0.02 -12.25
CA ALA A 434 1.96 0.39 -13.57
C ALA A 434 1.86 1.91 -13.70
N THR A 435 1.86 2.41 -14.93
CA THR A 435 1.66 3.82 -15.26
C THR A 435 0.28 4.28 -14.80
N GLY A 436 0.22 5.24 -13.87
CA GLY A 436 -1.04 5.76 -13.32
C GLY A 436 -1.38 5.26 -11.92
N GLU A 437 -0.58 4.35 -11.36
CA GLU A 437 -0.57 4.05 -9.94
C GLU A 437 0.14 5.16 -9.14
N LEU A 438 0.06 5.11 -7.81
CA LEU A 438 1.03 5.75 -6.92
C LEU A 438 1.86 4.68 -6.23
N VAL A 439 3.07 5.03 -5.81
CA VAL A 439 3.83 4.24 -4.82
C VAL A 439 3.90 5.01 -3.52
N PHE A 440 3.77 4.31 -2.40
CA PHE A 440 3.84 4.84 -1.04
C PHE A 440 4.91 4.08 -0.26
N GLU A 441 5.74 4.81 0.48
CA GLU A 441 6.93 4.29 1.17
C GLU A 441 6.99 4.82 2.62
N THR A 442 7.58 4.01 3.50
CA THR A 442 7.98 4.38 4.86
C THR A 442 9.39 3.89 5.14
N ILE A 443 10.19 4.70 5.84
CA ILE A 443 11.56 4.38 6.22
C ILE A 443 11.88 4.76 7.67
N ALA A 444 12.71 3.95 8.32
CA ALA A 444 13.37 4.23 9.59
C ALA A 444 14.90 4.20 9.37
N VAL A 445 15.62 5.26 9.75
CA VAL A 445 17.08 5.38 9.60
C VAL A 445 17.71 5.76 10.94
N GLU A 446 18.89 5.22 11.27
CA GLU A 446 19.71 5.63 12.43
C GLU A 446 20.38 7.02 12.24
N SER A 447 19.70 7.95 11.55
CA SER A 447 20.19 9.32 11.33
C SER A 447 19.63 10.27 12.39
N TYR A 448 20.48 11.10 12.99
CA TYR A 448 20.07 12.20 13.86
C TYR A 448 19.77 13.50 13.11
N GLN A 449 19.83 13.48 11.78
CA GLN A 449 19.58 14.61 10.87
C GLN A 449 18.40 14.29 9.94
N SER A 450 17.66 15.33 9.54
CA SER A 450 16.64 15.23 8.48
C SER A 450 17.24 14.53 7.26
N LEU A 451 16.54 13.51 6.76
CA LEU A 451 16.89 12.87 5.49
C LEU A 451 16.65 13.85 4.33
N THR A 452 17.09 13.49 3.13
CA THR A 452 16.57 14.09 1.88
C THR A 452 16.20 12.97 0.91
N ILE A 453 15.21 13.20 0.06
CA ILE A 453 14.91 12.27 -1.04
C ILE A 453 16.05 12.31 -2.05
N ASP A 454 16.39 11.15 -2.65
CA ASP A 454 17.13 11.18 -3.90
C ASP A 454 16.19 11.41 -5.08
N ASN A 455 16.57 12.35 -5.94
CA ASN A 455 15.99 12.63 -7.25
C ASN A 455 17.11 12.87 -8.28
N SER A 456 18.28 12.28 -8.06
CA SER A 456 19.42 12.29 -8.97
C SER A 456 19.21 11.23 -10.06
N PRO A 457 19.39 11.58 -11.35
CA PRO A 457 19.36 10.57 -12.41
C PRO A 457 20.56 9.62 -12.28
N PRO A 458 20.38 8.29 -12.47
CA PRO A 458 19.19 7.64 -13.03
C PRO A 458 18.14 7.14 -12.01
N TRP A 459 18.26 7.43 -10.72
CA TRP A 459 17.64 6.62 -9.65
C TRP A 459 16.22 7.02 -9.26
N SER A 460 15.86 8.30 -9.33
CA SER A 460 14.48 8.78 -9.14
C SER A 460 14.28 10.14 -9.80
N THR A 461 13.04 10.41 -10.26
CA THR A 461 12.62 11.72 -10.81
C THR A 461 11.23 12.16 -10.33
N THR A 462 10.55 11.36 -9.51
CA THR A 462 9.12 11.52 -9.17
C THR A 462 8.83 11.41 -7.66
N ASN A 463 9.83 11.11 -6.82
CA ASN A 463 9.66 10.99 -5.38
C ASN A 463 9.33 12.35 -4.71
N THR A 464 8.26 12.35 -3.92
CA THR A 464 7.73 13.50 -3.16
C THR A 464 7.72 13.19 -1.67
N GLN A 465 8.40 14.01 -0.86
CA GLN A 465 8.45 13.86 0.61
C GLN A 465 7.08 14.17 1.22
N ARG A 466 6.63 13.31 2.14
CA ARG A 466 5.35 13.46 2.85
C ARG A 466 5.54 13.72 4.33
N TRP A 467 6.44 13.00 4.99
CA TRP A 467 6.99 13.37 6.30
C TRP A 467 8.47 13.00 6.39
N ASN A 468 9.17 13.67 7.31
CA ASN A 468 10.58 13.48 7.59
C ASN A 468 10.86 14.10 8.97
N ALA A 469 10.92 13.25 9.99
CA ALA A 469 10.96 13.65 11.39
C ALA A 469 12.22 13.08 12.07
N PRO A 470 13.31 13.88 12.16
CA PRO A 470 14.48 13.51 12.94
C PRO A 470 14.21 13.66 14.44
N ILE A 471 14.32 12.57 15.18
CA ILE A 471 14.34 12.56 16.65
C ILE A 471 15.80 12.59 17.10
N LEU A 472 16.22 13.74 17.63
CA LEU A 472 17.58 13.99 18.10
C LEU A 472 18.06 12.88 19.05
N SER A 473 19.28 12.37 18.81
CA SER A 473 19.88 11.25 19.54
C SER A 473 19.11 9.91 19.53
N VAL A 474 18.15 9.71 18.61
CA VAL A 474 17.47 8.41 18.43
C VAL A 474 17.47 7.92 16.97
N GLY A 475 17.02 8.74 16.01
CA GLY A 475 16.87 8.31 14.61
C GLY A 475 15.86 9.17 13.83
N SER A 476 15.72 8.89 12.53
CA SER A 476 14.85 9.66 11.62
C SER A 476 13.83 8.78 10.93
N GLY A 477 12.55 9.12 11.10
CA GLY A 477 11.42 8.45 10.46
C GLY A 477 10.84 9.30 9.34
N ALA A 478 10.70 8.73 8.14
CA ALA A 478 10.24 9.45 6.97
C ALA A 478 9.33 8.60 6.09
N GLY A 479 8.70 9.24 5.10
CA GLY A 479 7.86 8.57 4.11
C GLY A 479 7.59 9.45 2.90
N SER A 480 7.44 8.79 1.76
CA SER A 480 7.38 9.44 0.44
C SER A 480 6.25 8.86 -0.41
N THR A 481 5.97 9.52 -1.54
CA THR A 481 5.21 8.93 -2.64
C THR A 481 5.82 9.28 -3.98
N ALA A 482 5.75 8.36 -4.94
CA ALA A 482 6.01 8.63 -6.36
C ALA A 482 4.78 8.29 -7.21
N THR A 483 4.76 8.76 -8.46
CA THR A 483 3.90 8.17 -9.51
C THR A 483 4.44 6.78 -9.87
N GLY A 484 3.56 5.80 -10.09
CA GLY A 484 3.95 4.49 -10.59
C GLY A 484 4.57 4.57 -12.00
N GLY A 485 5.76 4.00 -12.15
CA GLY A 485 6.39 3.72 -13.43
C GLY A 485 6.20 2.26 -13.83
N ALA A 486 6.07 1.97 -15.12
CA ALA A 486 6.00 0.61 -15.64
C ALA A 486 7.39 0.11 -16.10
N PRO A 487 7.82 -1.13 -15.77
CA PRO A 487 7.13 -2.14 -14.95
C PRO A 487 7.34 -1.98 -13.43
N SER A 488 8.12 -0.98 -13.01
CA SER A 488 8.42 -0.70 -11.61
C SER A 488 8.84 0.76 -11.40
N GLN A 489 8.48 1.31 -10.25
CA GLN A 489 9.01 2.56 -9.74
C GLN A 489 10.15 2.26 -8.74
N GLN A 490 11.18 3.10 -8.77
CA GLN A 490 12.25 3.08 -7.77
C GLN A 490 11.98 4.17 -6.71
N MET A 491 12.09 3.78 -5.44
CA MET A 491 11.98 4.66 -4.27
C MET A 491 13.36 4.81 -3.61
N GLY A 492 13.57 5.86 -2.81
CA GLY A 492 14.89 6.08 -2.20
C GLY A 492 15.15 7.40 -1.49
N TRP A 493 16.00 7.34 -0.47
CA TRP A 493 16.44 8.47 0.37
C TRP A 493 17.96 8.56 0.44
N HIS A 494 18.50 9.78 0.34
CA HIS A 494 19.88 10.06 0.72
C HIS A 494 20.09 9.84 2.21
N ASN A 495 21.14 9.09 2.53
CA ASN A 495 21.48 8.68 3.87
C ASN A 495 22.94 9.04 4.15
N THR A 496 23.17 10.32 4.40
CA THR A 496 24.45 11.03 4.24
C THR A 496 25.58 10.64 5.22
N SER A 497 25.52 9.47 5.87
CA SER A 497 26.55 8.98 6.82
C SER A 497 26.57 7.44 7.00
N ASP A 498 26.23 6.63 5.98
CA ASP A 498 26.23 5.15 6.06
C ASP A 498 25.33 4.54 7.16
N ASN A 499 24.33 5.30 7.66
CA ASN A 499 23.54 4.89 8.83
C ASN A 499 22.68 3.66 8.54
N ALA A 500 22.51 2.77 9.52
CA ALA A 500 21.68 1.59 9.37
C ALA A 500 20.18 1.95 9.16
N TYR A 501 19.49 1.32 8.19
CA TYR A 501 18.10 1.63 7.85
C TYR A 501 17.20 0.40 7.64
N ALA A 502 15.88 0.63 7.70
CA ALA A 502 14.84 -0.31 7.30
C ALA A 502 13.71 0.44 6.59
N GLU A 503 13.35 0.00 5.38
CA GLU A 503 12.40 0.66 4.50
C GLU A 503 11.38 -0.32 3.90
N GLY A 504 10.25 0.20 3.44
CA GLY A 504 9.22 -0.62 2.81
C GLY A 504 8.12 0.19 2.14
N ALA A 505 7.56 -0.38 1.07
CA ALA A 505 6.68 0.30 0.14
C ALA A 505 5.66 -0.63 -0.54
N VAL A 506 4.60 -0.04 -1.07
CA VAL A 506 3.60 -0.68 -1.94
C VAL A 506 3.19 0.25 -3.08
N SER A 507 2.78 -0.31 -4.22
CA SER A 507 2.06 0.45 -5.24
C SER A 507 0.55 0.43 -4.95
N ILE A 508 -0.01 1.61 -4.71
CA ILE A 508 -1.43 1.86 -4.47
C ILE A 508 -2.16 1.83 -5.81
N LYS A 509 -3.18 0.98 -5.92
CA LYS A 509 -3.91 0.76 -7.17
C LYS A 509 -5.10 1.73 -7.28
N PRO A 510 -5.26 2.47 -8.38
CA PRO A 510 -6.44 3.29 -8.60
C PRO A 510 -7.72 2.43 -8.68
N VAL A 511 -8.88 3.02 -8.44
CA VAL A 511 -10.21 2.35 -8.60
C VAL A 511 -10.39 1.80 -10.00
N ASN A 512 -9.99 2.63 -10.95
CA ASN A 512 -9.96 2.34 -12.35
C ASN A 512 -8.51 1.99 -12.62
N ASP A 513 -8.22 0.72 -12.90
CA ASP A 513 -7.17 0.45 -13.88
C ASP A 513 -7.63 1.21 -15.15
N PRO A 514 -6.94 2.30 -15.54
CA PRO A 514 -7.48 3.23 -16.53
C PRO A 514 -7.34 2.68 -17.95
N VAL A 515 -6.90 1.43 -18.07
CA VAL A 515 -6.65 0.69 -19.29
C VAL A 515 -7.77 -0.33 -19.46
N GLY A 516 -8.87 0.10 -20.10
CA GLY A 516 -9.94 -0.82 -20.56
C GLY A 516 -11.25 -0.76 -19.78
N ALA A 517 -11.39 0.15 -18.81
CA ALA A 517 -12.65 0.34 -18.07
C ALA A 517 -13.88 0.69 -18.96
N ASP A 518 -13.64 1.19 -20.17
CA ASP A 518 -14.66 1.46 -21.19
C ASP A 518 -14.85 0.32 -22.21
N ILE A 519 -14.08 -0.78 -22.10
CA ILE A 519 -14.23 -1.96 -22.96
C ILE A 519 -15.30 -2.87 -22.35
N ILE A 520 -16.43 -3.03 -23.05
CA ILE A 520 -17.47 -3.99 -22.66
C ILE A 520 -17.90 -4.86 -23.84
N PHE A 521 -18.51 -6.01 -23.55
CA PHE A 521 -19.06 -6.91 -24.55
C PHE A 521 -20.59 -6.98 -24.46
N ARG A 522 -21.27 -7.07 -25.60
CA ARG A 522 -22.74 -7.21 -25.67
C ARG A 522 -23.16 -8.17 -26.77
N ALA A 523 -24.27 -8.87 -26.57
CA ALA A 523 -25.04 -9.45 -27.67
C ALA A 523 -26.29 -8.60 -27.92
N LEU A 524 -26.71 -8.52 -29.18
CA LEU A 524 -27.87 -7.73 -29.64
C LEU A 524 -29.01 -8.61 -30.16
N ASP A 525 -29.08 -9.86 -29.68
CA ASP A 525 -30.14 -10.80 -30.01
C ASP A 525 -30.50 -11.69 -28.81
N PRO A 526 -31.79 -12.04 -28.61
CA PRO A 526 -32.24 -12.82 -27.45
C PRO A 526 -31.82 -14.29 -27.48
N THR A 527 -31.40 -14.83 -28.64
CA THR A 527 -30.95 -16.23 -28.74
C THR A 527 -29.54 -16.41 -28.17
N THR A 528 -28.67 -15.41 -28.34
CA THR A 528 -27.33 -15.39 -27.73
C THR A 528 -27.39 -14.99 -26.24
N CYS A 529 -28.30 -14.07 -25.87
CA CYS A 529 -28.45 -13.61 -24.49
C CYS A 529 -29.07 -14.65 -23.53
N ASN A 530 -29.98 -15.51 -24.03
CA ASN A 530 -30.57 -16.65 -23.29
C ASN A 530 -31.29 -16.29 -21.96
N ASP A 531 -31.61 -15.01 -21.75
CA ASP A 531 -32.24 -14.43 -20.56
C ASP A 531 -33.63 -13.82 -20.85
N GLY A 532 -34.03 -13.80 -22.13
CA GLY A 532 -35.26 -13.17 -22.62
C GLY A 532 -35.12 -11.70 -23.03
N ASN A 533 -33.96 -11.07 -22.81
CA ASN A 533 -33.71 -9.69 -23.22
C ASN A 533 -33.27 -9.62 -24.68
N ALA A 534 -33.68 -8.57 -25.39
CA ALA A 534 -33.25 -8.33 -26.78
C ALA A 534 -31.80 -7.83 -26.90
N VAL A 535 -31.23 -7.34 -25.79
CA VAL A 535 -29.84 -6.87 -25.66
C VAL A 535 -29.36 -7.21 -24.25
N CYS A 536 -28.17 -7.77 -24.13
CA CYS A 536 -27.51 -8.05 -22.85
C CYS A 536 -26.06 -7.56 -22.87
N THR A 537 -25.56 -7.11 -21.72
CA THR A 537 -24.11 -7.01 -21.48
C THR A 537 -23.60 -8.37 -21.06
N LEU A 538 -22.46 -8.78 -21.60
CA LEU A 538 -21.83 -10.07 -21.34
C LEU A 538 -20.80 -9.91 -20.23
N ASP A 539 -20.76 -10.87 -19.31
CA ASP A 539 -19.71 -10.94 -18.29
C ASP A 539 -18.36 -11.15 -18.96
N HIS A 540 -17.35 -10.44 -18.49
CA HIS A 540 -16.00 -10.46 -19.06
C HIS A 540 -14.92 -10.29 -17.98
N GLU A 541 -13.71 -10.75 -18.30
CA GLU A 541 -12.49 -10.57 -17.53
C GLU A 541 -11.38 -10.17 -18.50
N ILE A 542 -10.63 -9.11 -18.20
CA ILE A 542 -9.48 -8.67 -18.99
C ILE A 542 -8.22 -9.27 -18.36
N GLU A 543 -7.50 -10.11 -19.12
CA GLU A 543 -6.19 -10.60 -18.69
C GLU A 543 -5.12 -9.52 -18.86
N SER A 544 -5.19 -8.81 -19.99
CA SER A 544 -4.32 -7.68 -20.33
C SER A 544 -4.92 -6.83 -21.42
N TYR A 545 -4.69 -5.52 -21.34
CA TYR A 545 -4.89 -4.60 -22.44
C TYR A 545 -3.70 -3.63 -22.51
N ASP A 546 -3.20 -3.36 -23.71
CA ASP A 546 -2.21 -2.34 -24.01
C ASP A 546 -2.86 -1.29 -24.94
N PRO A 547 -3.11 -0.06 -24.45
CA PRO A 547 -3.80 0.99 -25.18
C PRO A 547 -2.90 1.72 -26.18
N VAL A 548 -1.58 1.45 -26.16
CA VAL A 548 -0.58 2.03 -27.07
C VAL A 548 -0.46 1.17 -28.32
N THR A 549 -0.39 -0.16 -28.17
CA THR A 549 -0.43 -1.07 -29.34
C THR A 549 -1.86 -1.38 -29.80
N GLY A 550 -2.84 -1.33 -28.91
CA GLY A 550 -4.22 -1.76 -29.14
C GLY A 550 -4.41 -3.27 -28.92
N THR A 551 -3.58 -3.89 -28.09
CA THR A 551 -3.60 -5.34 -27.85
C THR A 551 -4.47 -5.68 -26.65
N LEU A 552 -5.53 -6.45 -26.84
CA LEU A 552 -6.49 -6.87 -25.82
C LEU A 552 -6.51 -8.41 -25.74
N VAL A 553 -6.48 -8.93 -24.52
CA VAL A 553 -6.77 -10.34 -24.20
C VAL A 553 -7.82 -10.36 -23.09
N ALA A 554 -9.00 -10.89 -23.40
CA ALA A 554 -10.14 -10.93 -22.49
C ALA A 554 -10.99 -12.19 -22.70
N TRP A 555 -11.52 -12.73 -21.60
CA TRP A 555 -12.54 -13.78 -21.61
C TRP A 555 -13.94 -13.16 -21.55
N VAL A 556 -14.90 -13.76 -22.24
CA VAL A 556 -16.29 -13.26 -22.34
C VAL A 556 -17.26 -14.44 -22.24
N ARG A 557 -18.17 -14.47 -21.27
CA ARG A 557 -19.19 -15.53 -21.20
C ARG A 557 -20.28 -15.29 -22.23
N ILE A 558 -20.51 -16.29 -23.08
CA ILE A 558 -21.58 -16.34 -24.06
C ILE A 558 -22.71 -17.23 -23.50
N PRO A 559 -23.86 -16.67 -23.08
CA PRO A 559 -24.94 -17.46 -22.45
C PRO A 559 -25.49 -18.57 -23.34
N ALA A 560 -25.48 -18.38 -24.66
CA ALA A 560 -25.79 -19.39 -25.66
C ALA A 560 -24.93 -19.18 -26.93
N LEU A 561 -23.86 -19.97 -27.06
CA LEU A 561 -22.98 -20.02 -28.23
C LEU A 561 -23.49 -21.07 -29.23
N LYS A 562 -23.75 -20.68 -30.49
CA LYS A 562 -24.24 -21.58 -31.53
C LYS A 562 -23.13 -22.53 -32.00
N ALA A 563 -23.43 -23.82 -32.04
CA ALA A 563 -22.49 -24.89 -32.36
C ALA A 563 -22.65 -25.42 -33.79
N ALA A 564 -21.78 -26.32 -34.28
CA ALA A 564 -21.81 -26.76 -35.68
C ALA A 564 -23.07 -27.57 -36.06
N GLY A 565 -23.86 -28.03 -35.08
CA GLY A 565 -25.21 -28.58 -35.31
C GLY A 565 -26.31 -27.54 -35.50
N TYR A 566 -26.03 -26.25 -35.26
CA TYR A 566 -27.01 -25.17 -35.36
C TYR A 566 -27.37 -24.87 -36.82
N THR A 567 -28.55 -25.33 -37.25
CA THR A 567 -28.99 -25.26 -38.65
C THR A 567 -30.16 -24.31 -38.89
N THR A 568 -30.96 -24.00 -37.86
CA THR A 568 -32.06 -23.03 -37.90
C THR A 568 -32.40 -22.52 -36.50
N PRO A 569 -32.98 -21.31 -36.34
CA PRO A 569 -33.15 -20.26 -37.35
C PRO A 569 -31.85 -19.46 -37.59
N ALA A 570 -31.67 -18.96 -38.81
CA ALA A 570 -30.56 -18.07 -39.15
C ALA A 570 -30.68 -16.69 -38.43
N PRO A 571 -29.56 -15.97 -38.17
CA PRO A 571 -28.17 -16.29 -38.52
C PRO A 571 -27.62 -17.49 -37.74
N LEU A 572 -26.79 -18.29 -38.42
CA LEU A 572 -26.23 -19.52 -37.84
C LEU A 572 -25.03 -19.27 -36.94
N ASP A 573 -24.24 -18.25 -37.26
CA ASP A 573 -23.14 -17.78 -36.42
C ASP A 573 -23.66 -17.02 -35.18
N THR A 574 -22.88 -17.02 -34.11
CA THR A 574 -23.10 -16.13 -32.95
C THR A 574 -22.44 -14.79 -33.23
N LEU A 575 -23.17 -13.70 -33.01
CA LEU A 575 -22.70 -12.34 -33.25
C LEU A 575 -22.75 -11.55 -31.95
N ILE A 576 -21.57 -11.22 -31.42
CA ILE A 576 -21.40 -10.32 -30.29
C ILE A 576 -20.70 -9.04 -30.75
N TYR A 577 -20.60 -8.06 -29.87
CA TYR A 577 -19.99 -6.77 -30.15
C TYR A 577 -19.10 -6.36 -28.98
N ILE A 578 -17.89 -5.90 -29.29
CA ILE A 578 -17.07 -5.11 -28.37
C ILE A 578 -17.48 -3.64 -28.49
N TYR A 579 -17.59 -2.96 -27.37
CA TYR A 579 -17.98 -1.56 -27.19
C TYR A 579 -16.86 -0.81 -26.48
N TYR A 580 -16.56 0.42 -26.90
CA TYR A 580 -15.48 1.25 -26.34
C TYR A 580 -15.63 2.73 -26.73
N GLY A 581 -14.72 3.58 -26.24
CA GLY A 581 -14.77 5.03 -26.40
C GLY A 581 -15.86 5.67 -25.53
N SER A 582 -16.03 5.20 -24.29
CA SER A 582 -16.96 5.84 -23.34
C SER A 582 -16.29 6.95 -22.55
N THR A 583 -16.98 8.08 -22.38
CA THR A 583 -16.61 9.13 -21.42
C THR A 583 -17.19 8.89 -20.02
N ASN A 584 -18.14 7.96 -19.91
CA ASN A 584 -19.01 7.76 -18.73
C ASN A 584 -18.59 6.53 -17.92
N ASN A 585 -18.09 5.48 -18.57
CA ASN A 585 -17.47 4.34 -17.91
C ASN A 585 -16.11 4.71 -17.32
N GLN A 586 -16.11 5.15 -16.06
CA GLN A 586 -14.90 5.44 -15.29
C GLN A 586 -14.51 4.32 -14.32
N LEU A 587 -15.26 3.22 -14.29
CA LEU A 587 -15.02 2.03 -13.47
C LEU A 587 -14.93 0.83 -14.40
N SER A 588 -14.09 -0.17 -14.09
CA SER A 588 -14.19 -1.46 -14.79
C SER A 588 -15.58 -2.06 -14.53
N THR A 589 -16.11 -2.70 -15.57
CA THR A 589 -17.37 -3.47 -15.53
C THR A 589 -17.15 -4.96 -15.72
N GLU A 590 -15.91 -5.43 -15.54
CA GLU A 590 -15.58 -6.84 -15.51
C GLU A 590 -16.34 -7.58 -14.41
N ASN A 591 -16.64 -8.84 -14.66
CA ASN A 591 -17.27 -9.74 -13.71
C ASN A 591 -16.64 -11.15 -13.84
N PRO A 592 -15.39 -11.36 -13.37
CA PRO A 592 -14.69 -12.64 -13.57
C PRO A 592 -15.45 -13.84 -13.01
N THR A 593 -16.08 -13.68 -11.84
CA THR A 593 -16.94 -14.70 -11.21
C THR A 593 -18.28 -14.90 -11.93
N GLY A 594 -18.62 -14.03 -12.88
CA GLY A 594 -19.69 -14.22 -13.87
C GLY A 594 -19.20 -14.75 -15.22
N VAL A 595 -17.89 -14.71 -15.50
CA VAL A 595 -17.29 -15.43 -16.64
C VAL A 595 -17.19 -16.92 -16.32
N TRP A 596 -16.61 -17.22 -15.16
CA TRP A 596 -16.37 -18.57 -14.66
C TRP A 596 -17.49 -18.95 -13.70
N ASP A 597 -18.54 -19.56 -14.24
CA ASP A 597 -19.72 -19.96 -13.47
C ASP A 597 -19.47 -21.17 -12.54
N THR A 598 -20.54 -21.68 -11.93
CA THR A 598 -20.46 -22.75 -10.92
C THR A 598 -19.96 -24.11 -11.44
N ASP A 599 -19.78 -24.30 -12.75
CA ASP A 599 -19.10 -25.50 -13.28
C ASP A 599 -17.56 -25.39 -13.16
N PHE A 600 -17.01 -24.20 -12.92
CA PHE A 600 -15.57 -23.95 -12.77
C PHE A 600 -15.15 -23.99 -11.30
N MET A 601 -14.30 -24.97 -10.96
CA MET A 601 -13.85 -25.21 -9.58
C MET A 601 -12.59 -24.40 -9.18
N GLY A 602 -11.93 -23.79 -10.15
CA GLY A 602 -10.78 -22.90 -9.97
C GLY A 602 -10.16 -22.54 -11.33
N VAL A 603 -9.80 -21.27 -11.53
CA VAL A 603 -9.20 -20.76 -12.77
C VAL A 603 -8.05 -19.81 -12.43
N TRP A 604 -6.83 -20.18 -12.81
CA TRP A 604 -5.61 -19.42 -12.49
C TRP A 604 -4.89 -18.99 -13.77
N HIS A 605 -4.89 -17.70 -14.06
CA HIS A 605 -4.26 -17.14 -15.28
C HIS A 605 -2.73 -16.99 -15.18
N LEU A 606 -2.15 -17.22 -14.00
CA LEU A 606 -0.70 -17.19 -13.74
C LEU A 606 -0.01 -15.90 -14.20
N LYS A 607 -0.73 -14.77 -14.15
CA LYS A 607 -0.28 -13.45 -14.60
C LYS A 607 0.50 -12.68 -13.52
N GLU A 608 0.41 -13.10 -12.26
CA GLU A 608 0.98 -12.45 -11.09
C GLU A 608 2.50 -12.60 -11.00
N ALA A 609 3.18 -11.55 -10.51
CA ALA A 609 4.64 -11.53 -10.44
C ALA A 609 5.23 -12.67 -9.59
N THR A 610 6.41 -13.17 -10.01
CA THR A 610 7.19 -14.23 -9.33
C THR A 610 7.11 -14.19 -7.80
N GLY A 611 6.47 -15.19 -7.20
CA GLY A 611 6.33 -15.35 -5.74
C GLY A 611 5.14 -14.63 -5.10
N ALA A 612 4.31 -13.90 -5.85
CA ALA A 612 2.99 -13.48 -5.40
C ALA A 612 1.98 -14.64 -5.47
N ALA A 613 0.90 -14.58 -4.69
CA ALA A 613 -0.19 -15.55 -4.84
C ALA A 613 -0.82 -15.45 -6.24
N ASN A 614 -1.14 -16.60 -6.84
CA ASN A 614 -1.90 -16.69 -8.08
C ASN A 614 -3.38 -16.70 -7.77
N PHE A 615 -4.13 -15.72 -8.27
CA PHE A 615 -5.54 -15.59 -7.92
C PHE A 615 -6.41 -16.58 -8.69
N ASP A 616 -7.45 -17.07 -8.02
CA ASP A 616 -8.54 -17.83 -8.64
C ASP A 616 -9.61 -16.85 -9.13
N SER A 617 -9.88 -16.82 -10.43
CA SER A 617 -10.90 -15.95 -11.04
C SER A 617 -12.33 -16.47 -10.84
N THR A 618 -12.53 -17.67 -10.28
CA THR A 618 -13.86 -18.21 -9.93
C THR A 618 -14.39 -17.66 -8.60
N ALA A 619 -15.67 -17.86 -8.33
CA ALA A 619 -16.29 -17.48 -7.05
C ALA A 619 -15.79 -18.29 -5.84
N ASN A 620 -14.97 -19.34 -6.03
CA ASN A 620 -14.48 -20.20 -4.96
C ASN A 620 -13.32 -19.57 -4.18
N GLY A 621 -12.45 -18.81 -4.84
CA GLY A 621 -11.32 -18.12 -4.21
C GLY A 621 -10.18 -19.04 -3.79
N ASN A 622 -9.97 -20.15 -4.50
CA ASN A 622 -8.94 -21.17 -4.28
C ASN A 622 -7.53 -20.65 -4.68
N ASN A 623 -7.09 -19.54 -4.07
CA ASN A 623 -5.89 -18.82 -4.47
C ASN A 623 -4.61 -19.65 -4.25
N GLY A 624 -3.80 -19.78 -5.30
CA GLY A 624 -2.57 -20.53 -5.30
C GLY A 624 -1.42 -19.80 -4.61
N THR A 625 -0.69 -20.48 -3.73
CA THR A 625 0.52 -19.99 -3.06
C THR A 625 1.76 -20.64 -3.68
N PRO A 626 2.64 -19.90 -4.40
CA PRO A 626 3.85 -20.49 -4.97
C PRO A 626 4.88 -20.86 -3.90
N ALA A 627 5.39 -22.10 -3.93
CA ALA A 627 6.51 -22.53 -3.10
C ALA A 627 7.78 -22.72 -3.93
N GLY A 628 8.93 -22.38 -3.35
CA GLY A 628 10.24 -22.42 -4.03
C GLY A 628 10.45 -21.36 -5.11
N SER A 629 9.53 -20.41 -5.28
CA SER A 629 9.59 -19.28 -6.22
C SER A 629 9.72 -19.67 -7.71
N PRO A 630 8.72 -20.35 -8.31
CA PRO A 630 8.62 -20.47 -9.77
C PRO A 630 8.50 -19.09 -10.43
N THR A 631 9.11 -18.93 -11.60
CA THR A 631 9.32 -17.62 -12.23
C THR A 631 8.19 -17.26 -13.19
N GLN A 632 7.56 -16.10 -13.03
CA GLN A 632 6.56 -15.62 -14.00
C GLN A 632 7.21 -15.22 -15.33
N GLY A 633 6.50 -15.47 -16.42
CA GLY A 633 6.83 -15.00 -17.76
C GLY A 633 5.64 -15.08 -18.72
N ALA A 634 5.80 -14.55 -19.93
CA ALA A 634 4.75 -14.57 -20.95
C ALA A 634 4.36 -16.01 -21.35
N GLY A 635 3.08 -16.35 -21.20
CA GLY A 635 2.50 -17.64 -21.55
C GLY A 635 2.14 -17.78 -23.02
N LYS A 636 1.37 -18.83 -23.34
CA LYS A 636 0.70 -18.93 -24.66
C LYS A 636 -0.50 -17.99 -24.74
N ILE A 637 -1.16 -17.78 -23.61
CA ILE A 637 -2.19 -16.79 -23.31
C ILE A 637 -1.65 -16.04 -22.08
N ASN A 638 -1.60 -14.71 -22.13
CA ASN A 638 -1.05 -13.80 -21.10
C ASN A 638 0.11 -14.34 -20.23
N GLY A 639 -0.22 -14.95 -19.09
CA GLY A 639 0.71 -15.33 -18.03
C GLY A 639 1.16 -16.79 -18.06
N SER A 640 2.23 -17.09 -17.33
CA SER A 640 2.69 -18.45 -17.08
C SER A 640 3.72 -18.47 -15.95
N LEU A 641 3.85 -19.62 -15.29
CA LEU A 641 4.95 -19.91 -14.38
C LEU A 641 5.93 -20.90 -15.02
N THR A 642 7.22 -20.57 -14.93
CA THR A 642 8.34 -21.44 -15.31
C THR A 642 8.91 -22.10 -14.07
N PHE A 643 8.79 -23.43 -14.02
CA PHE A 643 9.30 -24.27 -12.94
C PHE A 643 10.71 -24.77 -13.27
N ALA A 644 11.62 -24.69 -12.30
CA ALA A 644 13.00 -25.15 -12.45
C ALA A 644 13.07 -26.69 -12.51
N SER A 645 13.91 -27.22 -13.40
CA SER A 645 14.07 -28.67 -13.58
C SER A 645 14.64 -29.34 -12.33
N ALA A 646 14.13 -30.53 -12.01
CA ALA A 646 14.46 -31.30 -10.82
C ALA A 646 14.31 -30.54 -9.48
N SER A 647 13.41 -29.55 -9.43
CA SER A 647 13.07 -28.79 -8.22
C SER A 647 11.80 -29.32 -7.53
N SER A 648 11.52 -28.80 -6.34
CA SER A 648 10.23 -28.96 -5.64
C SER A 648 9.37 -27.68 -5.73
N GLN A 649 9.47 -26.93 -6.84
CA GLN A 649 8.63 -25.76 -7.06
C GLN A 649 7.21 -26.19 -7.44
N ASN A 650 6.20 -25.59 -6.82
CA ASN A 650 4.79 -25.78 -7.13
C ASN A 650 4.00 -24.50 -6.85
N VAL A 651 2.70 -24.55 -7.16
CA VAL A 651 1.69 -23.65 -6.60
C VAL A 651 0.73 -24.51 -5.79
N ASP A 652 0.44 -24.08 -4.57
CA ASP A 652 -0.43 -24.79 -3.63
C ASP A 652 -1.72 -23.99 -3.41
N ALA A 653 -2.85 -24.50 -3.91
CA ALA A 653 -4.17 -23.88 -3.78
C ALA A 653 -4.89 -24.28 -2.47
N ALA A 654 -4.17 -24.88 -1.51
CA ALA A 654 -4.71 -25.59 -0.36
C ALA A 654 -5.62 -26.76 -0.78
N ASP A 655 -6.40 -27.30 0.16
CA ASP A 655 -7.29 -28.43 -0.13
C ASP A 655 -8.58 -27.92 -0.78
N VAL A 656 -8.75 -28.23 -2.06
CA VAL A 656 -9.92 -27.82 -2.85
C VAL A 656 -11.05 -28.81 -2.61
N ASP A 657 -11.78 -28.65 -1.50
CA ASP A 657 -12.86 -29.55 -1.06
C ASP A 657 -13.97 -29.74 -2.10
N THR A 658 -14.19 -28.74 -2.98
CA THR A 658 -15.25 -28.76 -4.00
C THR A 658 -15.10 -29.86 -5.06
N VAL A 659 -13.90 -30.44 -5.21
CA VAL A 659 -13.64 -31.55 -6.14
C VAL A 659 -13.57 -32.93 -5.47
N ASP A 660 -13.92 -33.06 -4.19
CA ASP A 660 -14.01 -34.36 -3.53
C ASP A 660 -15.31 -35.10 -3.86
N GLY A 661 -15.17 -36.39 -4.22
CA GLY A 661 -16.31 -37.28 -4.49
C GLY A 661 -17.14 -36.96 -5.74
N ILE A 662 -16.74 -35.98 -6.55
CA ILE A 662 -17.49 -35.59 -7.76
C ILE A 662 -17.46 -36.68 -8.84
N ALA A 663 -18.62 -36.95 -9.44
CA ALA A 663 -18.81 -38.07 -10.36
C ALA A 663 -18.06 -37.90 -11.70
N ALA A 664 -17.76 -36.66 -12.10
CA ALA A 664 -16.86 -36.34 -13.20
C ALA A 664 -16.21 -34.96 -13.01
N MET A 665 -15.06 -34.75 -13.64
CA MET A 665 -14.39 -33.44 -13.74
C MET A 665 -13.62 -33.34 -15.07
N THR A 666 -13.36 -32.12 -15.53
CA THR A 666 -12.35 -31.85 -16.57
C THR A 666 -11.29 -30.93 -15.98
N VAL A 667 -10.03 -31.20 -16.30
CA VAL A 667 -8.88 -30.37 -15.95
C VAL A 667 -8.14 -30.03 -17.25
N GLU A 668 -7.92 -28.74 -17.49
CA GLU A 668 -7.25 -28.26 -18.71
C GLU A 668 -6.20 -27.19 -18.40
N GLY A 669 -5.20 -27.04 -19.28
CA GLY A 669 -4.17 -26.01 -19.13
C GLY A 669 -3.09 -26.03 -20.21
N TRP A 670 -2.44 -24.89 -20.39
CA TRP A 670 -1.36 -24.68 -21.35
C TRP A 670 0.00 -25.06 -20.73
N VAL A 671 0.65 -26.10 -21.24
CA VAL A 671 1.87 -26.68 -20.66
C VAL A 671 3.02 -26.70 -21.68
N LYS A 672 4.21 -26.23 -21.27
CA LYS A 672 5.45 -26.30 -22.06
C LYS A 672 6.53 -27.09 -21.30
N PRO A 673 6.58 -28.43 -21.44
CA PRO A 673 7.59 -29.23 -20.77
C PRO A 673 9.00 -28.95 -21.34
N SER A 674 9.96 -28.67 -20.46
CA SER A 674 11.38 -28.51 -20.81
C SER A 674 12.08 -29.86 -21.06
N SER A 675 11.55 -30.93 -20.46
CA SER A 675 11.91 -32.33 -20.75
C SER A 675 10.67 -33.23 -20.76
N LEU A 676 10.74 -34.36 -21.45
CA LEU A 676 9.73 -35.43 -21.45
C LEU A 676 10.23 -36.71 -20.75
N SER A 677 11.39 -36.64 -20.07
CA SER A 677 12.10 -37.84 -19.58
C SER A 677 11.70 -38.33 -18.18
N ALA A 678 10.94 -37.55 -17.40
CA ALA A 678 10.82 -37.75 -15.95
C ALA A 678 9.40 -38.03 -15.42
N GLY A 679 8.34 -37.91 -16.23
CA GLY A 679 6.96 -38.14 -15.78
C GLY A 679 6.48 -37.09 -14.76
N GLU A 680 6.81 -35.83 -15.02
CA GLU A 680 6.58 -34.68 -14.13
C GLU A 680 5.07 -34.44 -13.94
N THR A 681 4.67 -34.08 -12.71
CA THR A 681 3.27 -33.77 -12.39
C THR A 681 2.98 -32.31 -12.69
N VAL A 682 1.92 -32.07 -13.46
CA VAL A 682 1.48 -30.73 -13.87
C VAL A 682 0.54 -30.13 -12.81
N VAL A 683 -0.40 -30.95 -12.32
CA VAL A 683 -1.41 -30.58 -11.32
C VAL A 683 -1.95 -31.86 -10.66
N SER A 684 -2.31 -31.79 -9.38
CA SER A 684 -2.80 -32.94 -8.61
C SER A 684 -3.49 -32.54 -7.31
N LYS A 685 -4.57 -33.24 -6.95
CA LYS A 685 -5.08 -33.35 -5.57
C LYS A 685 -4.97 -34.82 -5.17
N PHE A 686 -3.85 -35.17 -4.51
CA PHE A 686 -3.39 -36.56 -4.42
C PHE A 686 -3.16 -37.03 -2.98
N ASN A 687 -4.10 -37.84 -2.49
CA ASN A 687 -3.92 -38.73 -1.35
C ASN A 687 -3.98 -40.20 -1.83
N ALA A 688 -4.31 -41.17 -0.98
CA ALA A 688 -4.40 -42.59 -1.37
C ALA A 688 -5.44 -42.89 -2.46
N ASP A 689 -6.49 -42.07 -2.58
CA ASP A 689 -7.60 -42.23 -3.53
C ASP A 689 -7.75 -41.06 -4.53
N GLY A 690 -6.87 -40.05 -4.45
CA GLY A 690 -6.89 -38.83 -5.25
C GLY A 690 -6.35 -38.97 -6.68
N TRP A 691 -6.26 -37.84 -7.38
CA TRP A 691 -5.96 -37.75 -8.82
C TRP A 691 -4.74 -36.87 -9.15
N ARG A 692 -4.18 -37.05 -10.35
CA ARG A 692 -3.10 -36.21 -10.90
C ARG A 692 -3.03 -36.22 -12.43
N MET A 693 -2.50 -35.15 -13.00
CA MET A 693 -2.11 -35.04 -14.41
C MET A 693 -0.57 -34.96 -14.53
N SER A 694 0.01 -35.71 -15.46
CA SER A 694 1.47 -35.79 -15.65
C SER A 694 1.86 -35.81 -17.12
N THR A 695 3.06 -35.34 -17.45
CA THR A 695 3.59 -35.32 -18.82
C THR A 695 3.97 -36.74 -19.29
N PRO A 696 3.73 -37.11 -20.56
CA PRO A 696 3.90 -38.48 -21.05
C PRO A 696 5.39 -38.82 -21.27
N TYR A 697 5.90 -40.05 -21.13
CA TYR A 697 5.33 -41.43 -21.05
C TYR A 697 3.96 -41.65 -20.38
N GLY A 698 2.88 -41.43 -21.14
CA GLY A 698 1.49 -41.65 -20.73
C GLY A 698 0.95 -40.64 -19.70
N THR A 699 -0.17 -40.01 -20.02
CA THR A 699 -1.02 -39.29 -19.05
C THR A 699 -1.54 -40.28 -18.00
N THR A 700 -0.79 -40.44 -16.90
CA THR A 700 -1.09 -41.46 -15.88
C THR A 700 -2.08 -40.92 -14.87
N LEU A 701 -3.36 -40.93 -15.26
CA LEU A 701 -4.48 -40.72 -14.37
C LEU A 701 -4.58 -41.90 -13.39
N ALA A 702 -4.23 -41.65 -12.13
CA ALA A 702 -4.59 -42.51 -11.01
C ALA A 702 -5.92 -42.04 -10.43
N VAL A 703 -6.76 -42.98 -10.00
CA VAL A 703 -8.03 -42.76 -9.30
C VAL A 703 -8.17 -43.84 -8.22
N GLY A 704 -8.78 -43.51 -7.09
CA GLY A 704 -8.92 -44.40 -5.93
C GLY A 704 -9.61 -45.74 -6.16
N THR A 705 -9.47 -46.64 -5.19
CA THR A 705 -9.95 -48.04 -5.19
C THR A 705 -9.22 -49.03 -6.14
N GLY A 706 -7.94 -48.78 -6.44
CA GLY A 706 -7.03 -49.78 -7.02
C GLY A 706 -7.18 -50.08 -8.52
N GLN A 707 -8.14 -49.45 -9.21
CA GLN A 707 -8.24 -49.51 -10.67
C GLN A 707 -7.33 -48.47 -11.33
N ARG A 708 -6.16 -48.93 -11.78
CA ARG A 708 -5.17 -48.10 -12.46
C ARG A 708 -5.56 -47.87 -13.93
N PHE A 709 -6.44 -46.90 -14.19
CA PHE A 709 -6.88 -46.49 -15.54
C PHE A 709 -5.72 -45.90 -16.38
N THR A 710 -4.86 -46.79 -16.84
CA THR A 710 -3.66 -46.45 -17.59
C THR A 710 -4.03 -46.33 -19.06
N THR A 711 -4.22 -45.11 -19.56
CA THR A 711 -4.33 -44.84 -21.00
C THR A 711 -2.95 -45.01 -21.66
N THR A 712 -2.44 -46.24 -21.71
CA THR A 712 -1.32 -46.60 -22.58
C THR A 712 -1.77 -46.38 -24.02
N ASN A 713 -1.22 -45.35 -24.67
CA ASN A 713 -1.47 -45.11 -26.08
C ASN A 713 -0.84 -46.27 -26.88
N THR A 714 -1.65 -47.25 -27.29
CA THR A 714 -1.14 -48.46 -27.98
C THR A 714 -0.78 -48.20 -29.43
N ASN A 715 -1.07 -47.00 -29.93
CA ASN A 715 -0.22 -46.36 -30.92
C ASN A 715 0.85 -45.54 -30.16
N PRO A 716 2.05 -46.09 -29.91
CA PRO A 716 3.13 -45.30 -29.31
C PRO A 716 3.49 -44.14 -30.24
N PHE A 717 4.00 -43.05 -29.70
CA PHE A 717 4.71 -42.06 -30.51
C PHE A 717 5.86 -42.79 -31.24
N THR A 718 5.72 -43.01 -32.56
CA THR A 718 6.50 -44.03 -33.27
C THR A 718 7.94 -43.60 -33.51
N THR A 719 8.81 -43.88 -32.54
CA THR A 719 10.27 -44.00 -32.72
C THR A 719 10.94 -42.83 -33.44
N GLY A 720 10.46 -41.61 -33.18
CA GLY A 720 11.18 -40.36 -33.48
C GLY A 720 11.94 -39.90 -32.24
N SER A 721 13.17 -39.38 -32.41
CA SER A 721 13.92 -38.78 -31.31
C SER A 721 13.22 -37.52 -30.83
N PHE A 722 12.62 -37.55 -29.63
CA PHE A 722 11.96 -36.38 -29.04
C PHE A 722 12.94 -35.23 -28.81
N THR A 723 12.77 -34.14 -29.56
CA THR A 723 13.28 -32.82 -29.20
C THR A 723 12.25 -32.08 -28.33
N PRO A 724 12.67 -31.20 -27.39
CA PRO A 724 11.74 -30.36 -26.65
C PRO A 724 10.81 -29.56 -27.56
N VAL A 725 9.54 -29.38 -27.15
CA VAL A 725 8.56 -28.61 -27.92
C VAL A 725 8.86 -27.11 -27.84
N ALA A 726 8.92 -26.44 -28.99
CA ALA A 726 9.21 -25.01 -29.08
C ALA A 726 8.10 -24.14 -28.46
N ASN A 727 6.86 -24.64 -28.44
CA ASN A 727 5.64 -23.96 -28.00
C ASN A 727 4.99 -24.69 -26.81
N ALA A 728 4.05 -24.03 -26.14
CA ALA A 728 3.17 -24.68 -25.16
C ALA A 728 2.01 -25.38 -25.87
N ASN A 729 1.60 -26.54 -25.36
CA ASN A 729 0.48 -27.33 -25.86
C ASN A 729 -0.68 -27.27 -24.86
N LEU A 730 -1.92 -27.32 -25.35
CA LEU A 730 -3.09 -27.50 -24.49
C LEU A 730 -3.21 -28.98 -24.10
N ILE A 731 -3.23 -29.25 -22.80
CA ILE A 731 -3.52 -30.57 -22.26
C ILE A 731 -4.89 -30.50 -21.58
N MET A 732 -5.80 -31.39 -21.96
CA MET A 732 -7.14 -31.53 -21.38
C MET A 732 -7.35 -32.99 -20.96
N VAL A 733 -7.84 -33.21 -19.74
CA VAL A 733 -8.13 -34.54 -19.19
C VAL A 733 -9.49 -34.51 -18.49
N THR A 734 -10.42 -35.31 -19.01
CA THR A 734 -11.71 -35.59 -18.34
C THR A 734 -11.61 -36.88 -17.54
N VAL A 735 -12.07 -36.84 -16.30
CA VAL A 735 -12.10 -37.94 -15.34
C VAL A 735 -13.56 -38.25 -15.02
N ALA A 736 -13.93 -39.53 -14.98
CA ALA A 736 -15.24 -39.99 -14.52
C ALA A 736 -15.07 -41.02 -13.41
N MET A 737 -15.69 -40.78 -12.24
CA MET A 737 -15.60 -41.62 -11.05
C MET A 737 -16.92 -42.37 -10.84
N GLY A 738 -17.10 -43.50 -11.53
CA GLY A 738 -18.29 -44.33 -11.41
C GLY A 738 -18.23 -45.59 -12.26
N THR A 739 -19.05 -46.59 -11.91
CA THR A 739 -19.11 -47.85 -12.67
C THR A 739 -19.87 -47.65 -13.99
N ALA A 740 -19.16 -47.87 -15.10
CA ALA A 740 -19.56 -47.67 -16.50
C ALA A 740 -19.53 -46.21 -17.00
N LEU A 741 -18.64 -45.98 -17.98
CA LEU A 741 -18.63 -44.78 -18.83
C LEU A 741 -19.93 -44.69 -19.64
N PRO A 742 -20.54 -43.50 -19.79
CA PRO A 742 -21.43 -43.20 -20.90
C PRO A 742 -20.68 -43.43 -22.23
N THR A 743 -21.32 -44.09 -23.19
CA THR A 743 -20.69 -44.42 -24.48
C THR A 743 -20.56 -43.17 -25.37
N GLY A 744 -19.52 -42.36 -25.18
CA GLY A 744 -19.27 -41.21 -26.05
C GLY A 744 -18.02 -40.34 -25.79
N THR A 745 -17.50 -40.24 -24.56
CA THR A 745 -16.48 -39.23 -24.20
C THR A 745 -15.04 -39.64 -24.58
N PRO A 746 -14.31 -38.84 -25.39
CA PRO A 746 -12.92 -39.10 -25.77
C PRO A 746 -11.91 -38.25 -24.97
N SER A 747 -10.73 -38.80 -24.68
CA SER A 747 -9.55 -38.03 -24.27
C SER A 747 -8.84 -37.43 -25.49
N VAL A 748 -8.53 -36.13 -25.49
CA VAL A 748 -7.91 -35.43 -26.64
C VAL A 748 -6.65 -34.68 -26.21
N ILE A 749 -5.59 -34.80 -27.01
CA ILE A 749 -4.38 -33.97 -26.94
C ILE A 749 -4.25 -33.25 -28.29
N TYR A 750 -4.02 -31.94 -28.28
CA TYR A 750 -3.98 -31.11 -29.49
C TYR A 750 -2.67 -30.33 -29.61
N ASP A 751 -2.07 -30.36 -30.81
CA ASP A 751 -0.85 -29.62 -31.18
C ASP A 751 -1.20 -28.54 -32.22
N PRO A 752 -1.23 -27.25 -31.83
CA PRO A 752 -1.56 -26.14 -32.72
C PRO A 752 -0.36 -25.72 -33.59
N SER A 753 0.12 -26.62 -34.45
CA SER A 753 1.14 -26.30 -35.46
C SER A 753 0.50 -25.78 -36.77
N PRO A 754 0.86 -24.57 -37.27
CA PRO A 754 0.26 -24.03 -38.48
C PRO A 754 0.60 -24.84 -39.75
N GLY A 755 -0.42 -25.45 -40.36
CA GLY A 755 -0.35 -25.99 -41.72
C GLY A 755 -0.15 -27.51 -41.87
N ALA A 756 -0.07 -28.29 -40.79
CA ALA A 756 0.11 -29.74 -40.86
C ALA A 756 -1.19 -30.51 -40.54
N ASN A 757 -1.89 -31.00 -41.57
CA ASN A 757 -2.99 -31.97 -41.40
C ASN A 757 -2.44 -33.31 -40.87
N GLN A 758 -2.59 -33.58 -39.58
CA GLN A 758 -2.26 -34.87 -38.95
C GLN A 758 -3.52 -35.56 -38.43
N THR A 759 -3.64 -36.86 -38.69
CA THR A 759 -4.87 -37.64 -38.41
C THR A 759 -4.90 -38.15 -36.97
N MET A 760 -5.86 -37.69 -36.17
CA MET A 760 -6.05 -38.18 -34.80
C MET A 760 -6.52 -39.64 -34.79
N THR A 761 -5.84 -40.50 -34.01
CA THR A 761 -6.19 -41.92 -33.86
C THR A 761 -6.92 -42.14 -32.54
N LEU A 762 -8.20 -42.54 -32.60
CA LEU A 762 -9.00 -42.89 -31.43
C LEU A 762 -8.61 -44.28 -30.90
N LEU A 763 -8.37 -44.40 -29.60
CA LEU A 763 -7.90 -45.64 -28.97
C LEU A 763 -9.00 -46.36 -28.18
N ASN A 764 -9.94 -47.00 -28.88
CA ASN A 764 -11.02 -47.76 -28.26
C ASN A 764 -10.57 -49.19 -27.89
N THR A 765 -10.49 -49.50 -26.59
CA THR A 765 -10.11 -50.83 -26.07
C THR A 765 -11.27 -51.83 -26.02
N GLY A 766 -11.86 -52.11 -27.20
CA GLY A 766 -12.59 -53.35 -27.45
C GLY A 766 -14.13 -53.27 -27.40
N GLY A 767 -14.75 -52.92 -28.53
CA GLY A 767 -16.18 -53.09 -28.75
C GLY A 767 -16.57 -52.81 -30.20
N THR A 768 -17.16 -53.78 -30.90
CA THR A 768 -17.48 -53.66 -32.34
C THR A 768 -18.76 -52.85 -32.55
N VAL A 769 -18.67 -51.73 -33.26
CA VAL A 769 -19.82 -50.98 -33.79
C VAL A 769 -19.76 -50.95 -35.31
N ASN A 770 -20.80 -51.44 -35.97
CA ASN A 770 -20.95 -51.35 -37.41
C ASN A 770 -21.55 -49.99 -37.80
N GLY A 771 -20.95 -49.32 -38.79
CA GLY A 771 -21.74 -48.50 -39.72
C GLY A 771 -21.99 -47.02 -39.42
N THR A 772 -21.12 -46.32 -38.70
CA THR A 772 -21.09 -44.84 -38.78
C THR A 772 -19.66 -44.29 -38.69
N SER A 773 -19.31 -43.38 -39.61
CA SER A 773 -18.05 -42.64 -39.57
C SER A 773 -18.12 -41.54 -38.51
N VAL A 774 -17.51 -41.78 -37.35
CA VAL A 774 -17.41 -40.79 -36.26
C VAL A 774 -16.48 -39.65 -36.69
N SER A 775 -17.04 -38.48 -36.96
CA SER A 775 -16.25 -37.24 -36.96
C SER A 775 -15.84 -36.94 -35.52
N THR A 776 -14.58 -36.57 -35.31
CA THR A 776 -14.01 -36.41 -33.97
C THR A 776 -14.67 -35.24 -33.25
N TYR A 777 -15.35 -35.53 -32.13
CA TYR A 777 -15.84 -34.53 -31.20
C TYR A 777 -14.67 -33.72 -30.64
N GLY A 778 -14.43 -32.55 -31.23
CA GLY A 778 -13.72 -31.48 -30.56
C GLY A 778 -14.71 -30.75 -29.66
N GLU A 779 -14.77 -31.13 -28.39
CA GLU A 779 -15.33 -30.26 -27.35
C GLU A 779 -14.38 -29.08 -27.14
N ARG A 780 -14.45 -28.13 -28.06
CA ARG A 780 -13.79 -26.84 -27.90
C ARG A 780 -14.51 -26.12 -26.77
N ARG A 781 -13.89 -25.97 -25.59
CA ARG A 781 -14.23 -24.94 -24.60
C ARG A 781 -13.44 -23.63 -24.79
N GLU A 782 -12.46 -23.62 -25.70
CA GLU A 782 -11.89 -22.40 -26.29
C GLU A 782 -12.21 -22.31 -27.80
N LEU A 783 -12.76 -21.17 -28.28
CA LEU A 783 -12.48 -20.69 -29.63
C LEU A 783 -11.52 -19.50 -29.55
N LYS A 784 -10.64 -19.39 -30.53
CA LYS A 784 -9.77 -18.22 -30.73
C LYS A 784 -10.12 -17.58 -32.06
N HIS A 785 -10.18 -16.26 -32.06
CA HIS A 785 -10.29 -15.42 -33.25
C HIS A 785 -8.93 -14.74 -33.41
N GLU A 786 -8.21 -15.07 -34.47
CA GLU A 786 -6.91 -14.48 -34.85
C GLU A 786 -7.09 -13.47 -36.01
#